data_AF-A0A5S6Q4A9-F1
#
_entry.id   AF-A0A5S6Q4A9-F1
#
_cell.length_a   1.000
_cell.length_b   1.000
_cell.length_c   1.000
_cell.angle_alpha   90.00
_cell.angle_beta   90.00
_cell.angle_gamma   90.00
#
_symmetry.space_group_name_H-M   'P 1'
#
loop_
_entity.id
_entity.type
_entity.pdbx_description
1 polymer ?
#
loop_
_entity_poly.entity_id
_entity_poly.type
_entity_poly.pdbx_seq_one_letter_code
_entity_poly.pdbx_strand_id
1 'polypeptide(L)'
;MELKRLSGQNFSIIVGPFHCIRSTFVLLFFQWALLHTAADGAAFVDTLQEAGGTYTLNHTLYQQDGPYKVTKPIFVQAGANLTIEQGVKLYFASGIGITVQGVLNAVGNKYVQIEMLPWHLPPDNLESRNHSSFRLVDGPNTQQGRLQVLFAGRWRAVCTMMTNWTSIDYRVACRTMGFDDGGFWKWLRRNNDTMPFVMTKPGCNYSHDALYQCANWTKEKIMLSENLCQGEDDLGLICWGPPTFHGWNFHWKGLEFQDAPWHYVPLSGVSIKKESKSRLEHVNIWYAGYDKDRGNATAAVRCHGMAPFMNYLDVKYSAQDGIRIISPDGPVEITNSTISFNRGHGIVVENTTDGRLFINETRVEFNFGDGIQLRPLLSLSYRPVVDEAFGRDSVIYYEPEIPEVDICATHVLNPSRRSFPRILSAEITNASRLPSAEYQWPCYLNLDFGRRLPITYTIQFLEMTSQVGDDLPTSLYLYICEYKKLNDLCKFPRYKIPVRNGLVLPSVDARNSGGSLWIGLKYDDQNVTTHRASRLIMKVHSSIDNLVFYGLNVSNSRICNNGGSGIYVRGARDRTALNNVTVSGNQHTAGVHIFGGVGDLWINNSFIMDNWGDGVNVSFSGGSLVVNGTQISRNRMRGFAFHHDEVKEYFPLKFEVVFKGRPALNNDLYGYLRE
;
A
#
# COMPACT_ATOMS: atom_id res chain seq x y z
N MET A 1 37.16 22.86 -24.20
CA MET A 1 38.43 22.37 -23.63
C MET A 1 39.54 22.97 -24.47
N GLU A 2 40.09 24.09 -24.02
CA GLU A 2 41.33 24.69 -24.53
C GLU A 2 41.98 25.37 -23.32
N LEU A 3 43.16 24.91 -22.93
CA LEU A 3 43.89 25.37 -21.76
C LEU A 3 44.77 26.56 -22.16
N LYS A 4 44.44 27.76 -21.68
CA LYS A 4 45.41 28.85 -21.57
C LYS A 4 45.60 29.22 -20.10
N ARG A 5 46.83 29.02 -19.66
CA ARG A 5 47.38 29.25 -18.33
C ARG A 5 47.68 30.74 -18.18
N LEU A 6 47.03 31.42 -17.24
CA LEU A 6 47.50 32.69 -16.71
C LEU A 6 47.51 32.64 -15.18
N SER A 7 48.55 33.26 -14.65
CA SER A 7 49.11 33.18 -13.32
C SER A 7 48.22 33.72 -12.21
N GLY A 8 48.15 32.97 -11.12
CA GLY A 8 48.23 33.44 -9.73
C GLY A 8 47.35 34.61 -9.29
N GLN A 9 46.27 34.30 -8.58
CA GLN A 9 45.84 35.00 -7.37
C GLN A 9 44.75 34.20 -6.65
N ASN A 10 44.91 34.03 -5.33
CA ASN A 10 43.96 33.37 -4.43
C ASN A 10 42.65 34.17 -4.34
N PHE A 11 41.51 33.50 -4.51
CA PHE A 11 40.22 34.04 -4.06
C PHE A 11 39.45 33.01 -3.23
N SER A 12 39.13 33.43 -2.00
CA SER A 12 38.20 32.81 -1.06
C SER A 12 36.78 32.85 -1.62
N ILE A 13 36.10 31.71 -1.66
CA ILE A 13 34.69 31.62 -2.06
C ILE A 13 33.82 31.67 -0.80
N ILE A 14 33.08 32.78 -0.65
CA ILE A 14 31.91 32.91 0.22
C ILE A 14 30.70 32.55 -0.65
N VAL A 15 29.95 31.50 -0.27
CA VAL A 15 28.76 31.06 -1.01
C VAL A 15 27.51 31.71 -0.40
N GLY A 16 26.92 32.66 -1.12
CA GLY A 16 25.55 33.16 -0.93
C GLY A 16 24.57 32.54 -1.95
N PRO A 17 23.25 32.61 -1.73
CA PRO A 17 22.27 31.71 -2.35
C PRO A 17 21.93 32.10 -3.80
N PHE A 18 21.86 31.09 -4.67
CA PHE A 18 21.53 31.24 -6.10
C PHE A 18 20.04 31.52 -6.34
N HIS A 19 19.77 32.59 -7.08
CA HIS A 19 18.54 32.83 -7.83
C HIS A 19 18.77 32.48 -9.30
N CYS A 20 17.81 31.77 -9.91
CA CYS A 20 17.77 31.39 -11.32
C CYS A 20 17.68 32.62 -12.25
N ILE A 21 18.52 32.67 -13.29
CA ILE A 21 18.31 33.51 -14.47
C ILE A 21 18.35 32.62 -15.73
N ARG A 22 17.33 32.79 -16.57
CA ARG A 22 17.17 32.24 -17.92
C ARG A 22 18.13 32.90 -18.92
N SER A 23 18.72 32.12 -19.81
CA SER A 23 19.27 32.56 -21.12
C SER A 23 19.40 31.29 -21.98
N THR A 24 18.60 31.02 -23.02
CA THR A 24 18.45 31.70 -24.32
C THR A 24 19.78 31.92 -25.05
N PHE A 25 20.49 30.86 -25.46
CA PHE A 25 21.43 30.89 -26.61
C PHE A 25 22.03 29.47 -26.87
N VAL A 26 21.25 28.55 -27.44
CA VAL A 26 21.78 27.42 -28.24
C VAL A 26 20.74 27.06 -29.32
N LEU A 27 20.49 27.99 -30.23
CA LEU A 27 19.74 27.77 -31.47
C LEU A 27 20.72 28.13 -32.58
N LEU A 28 21.38 27.12 -33.16
CA LEU A 28 21.97 27.13 -34.52
C LEU A 28 22.78 25.86 -34.88
N PHE A 29 22.90 24.87 -33.99
CA PHE A 29 23.48 23.55 -34.35
C PHE A 29 22.47 22.40 -34.47
N PHE A 30 21.17 22.66 -34.21
CA PHE A 30 20.13 21.62 -34.20
C PHE A 30 19.27 21.55 -35.48
N GLN A 31 19.53 22.37 -36.50
CA GLN A 31 18.62 22.50 -37.65
C GLN A 31 19.00 21.63 -38.87
N TRP A 32 20.08 20.85 -38.77
CA TRP A 32 20.48 19.89 -39.82
C TRP A 32 20.26 18.41 -39.43
N ALA A 33 20.04 18.12 -38.14
CA ALA A 33 19.77 16.76 -37.64
C ALA A 33 18.26 16.43 -37.48
N LEU A 34 17.37 17.39 -37.73
CA LEU A 34 15.92 17.27 -37.50
C LEU A 34 15.08 16.98 -38.75
N LEU A 35 15.72 16.73 -39.90
CA LEU A 35 15.02 16.40 -41.15
C LEU A 35 15.18 14.95 -41.60
N HIS A 36 15.84 14.08 -40.83
CA HIS A 36 16.02 12.65 -41.18
C HIS A 36 15.61 11.62 -40.09
N THR A 37 15.15 12.00 -38.90
CA THR A 37 15.00 11.00 -37.80
C THR A 37 13.57 10.50 -37.52
N ALA A 38 12.55 10.95 -38.24
CA ALA A 38 11.18 10.39 -38.08
C ALA A 38 10.96 9.10 -38.89
N ALA A 39 11.64 8.94 -40.03
CA ALA A 39 11.54 7.73 -40.86
C ALA A 39 12.44 6.59 -40.35
N ASP A 40 13.60 6.91 -39.77
CA ASP A 40 14.57 5.91 -39.29
C ASP A 40 14.17 5.23 -37.98
N GLY A 41 13.36 5.90 -37.14
CA GLY A 41 12.86 5.31 -35.89
C GLY A 41 11.82 4.20 -36.10
N ALA A 42 11.06 4.24 -37.19
CA ALA A 42 10.12 3.18 -37.57
C ALA A 42 10.86 2.01 -38.27
N ALA A 43 11.88 2.30 -39.07
CA ALA A 43 12.68 1.30 -39.78
C ALA A 43 13.59 0.46 -38.85
N PHE A 44 14.08 1.04 -37.75
CA PHE A 44 14.90 0.32 -36.76
C PHE A 44 14.13 -0.80 -36.06
N VAL A 45 12.87 -0.57 -35.71
CA VAL A 45 12.11 -1.52 -34.88
C VAL A 45 11.62 -2.73 -35.68
N ASP A 46 11.40 -2.61 -36.99
CA ASP A 46 11.01 -3.75 -37.82
C ASP A 46 12.07 -4.85 -37.90
N THR A 47 13.34 -4.53 -37.63
CA THR A 47 14.46 -5.49 -37.58
C THR A 47 14.69 -6.18 -36.23
N LEU A 48 13.95 -5.79 -35.18
CA LEU A 48 14.11 -6.39 -33.85
C LEU A 48 13.49 -7.78 -33.75
N GLN A 49 14.10 -8.63 -32.91
CA GLN A 49 13.61 -9.96 -32.60
C GLN A 49 12.24 -9.86 -31.91
N GLU A 50 11.25 -10.62 -32.40
CA GLU A 50 9.93 -10.67 -31.75
C GLU A 50 9.99 -11.52 -30.48
N ALA A 51 9.45 -10.97 -29.38
CA ALA A 51 9.10 -11.72 -28.18
C ALA A 51 7.61 -11.53 -27.91
N GLY A 52 6.87 -12.61 -27.68
CA GLY A 52 5.41 -12.53 -27.51
C GLY A 52 4.73 -13.88 -27.69
N GLY A 53 3.49 -13.97 -27.20
CA GLY A 53 2.70 -15.19 -27.21
C GLY A 53 2.74 -15.93 -25.87
N THR A 54 2.21 -17.16 -25.90
CA THR A 54 2.07 -18.01 -24.71
C THR A 54 3.26 -18.94 -24.56
N TYR A 55 4.00 -18.81 -23.46
CA TYR A 55 5.07 -19.71 -23.07
C TYR A 55 4.53 -20.82 -22.18
N THR A 56 4.43 -22.03 -22.73
CA THR A 56 4.04 -23.27 -22.02
C THR A 56 5.24 -24.07 -21.50
N LEU A 57 6.43 -23.81 -22.05
CA LEU A 57 7.69 -24.42 -21.63
C LEU A 57 8.65 -23.34 -21.14
N ASN A 58 9.73 -23.77 -20.49
CA ASN A 58 10.79 -22.86 -20.06
C ASN A 58 11.40 -22.15 -21.27
N HIS A 59 11.50 -20.83 -21.17
CA HIS A 59 12.02 -19.98 -22.22
C HIS A 59 13.00 -18.97 -21.64
N THR A 60 14.02 -18.60 -22.41
CA THR A 60 15.02 -17.62 -21.99
C THR A 60 15.18 -16.57 -23.07
N LEU A 61 15.06 -15.31 -22.68
CA LEU A 61 15.41 -14.17 -23.52
C LEU A 61 16.88 -13.85 -23.25
N TYR A 62 17.72 -14.14 -24.23
CA TYR A 62 19.16 -13.94 -24.16
C TYR A 62 19.53 -12.50 -24.52
N GLN A 63 20.55 -11.95 -23.87
CA GLN A 63 21.03 -10.60 -24.18
C GLN A 63 21.49 -10.48 -25.65
N GLN A 64 22.12 -11.53 -26.18
CA GLN A 64 22.72 -11.55 -27.52
C GLN A 64 21.70 -11.51 -28.66
N ASP A 65 20.47 -11.97 -28.41
CA ASP A 65 19.40 -11.98 -29.42
C ASP A 65 18.54 -10.71 -29.35
N GLY A 66 18.75 -9.88 -28.32
CA GLY A 66 18.08 -8.60 -28.14
C GLY A 66 18.70 -7.47 -28.98
N PRO A 67 18.01 -6.33 -29.14
CA PRO A 67 16.79 -5.95 -28.43
C PRO A 67 15.54 -6.65 -28.95
N TYR A 68 14.54 -6.81 -28.09
CA TYR A 68 13.28 -7.46 -28.45
C TYR A 68 12.15 -6.47 -28.62
N LYS A 69 11.32 -6.69 -29.63
CA LYS A 69 10.03 -6.02 -29.77
C LYS A 69 8.89 -6.93 -29.28
N VAL A 70 7.98 -6.36 -28.49
CA VAL A 70 6.84 -7.06 -27.90
C VAL A 70 5.55 -6.46 -28.46
N THR A 71 5.09 -7.02 -29.58
CA THR A 71 3.86 -6.63 -30.28
C THR A 71 2.65 -7.46 -29.85
N LYS A 72 2.89 -8.65 -29.30
CA LYS A 72 1.89 -9.58 -28.76
C LYS A 72 2.11 -9.74 -27.26
N PRO A 73 1.04 -9.91 -26.46
CA PRO A 73 1.18 -10.11 -25.02
C PRO A 73 2.04 -11.34 -24.73
N ILE A 74 2.89 -11.24 -23.71
CA ILE A 74 3.65 -12.37 -23.21
C ILE A 74 2.82 -13.00 -22.09
N PHE A 75 2.44 -14.26 -22.27
CA PHE A 75 1.73 -15.02 -21.25
C PHE A 75 2.59 -16.18 -20.77
N VAL A 76 3.06 -16.13 -19.53
CA VAL A 76 3.82 -17.22 -18.90
C VAL A 76 2.84 -18.13 -18.18
N GLN A 77 2.52 -19.27 -18.78
CA GLN A 77 1.55 -20.21 -18.24
C GLN A 77 2.07 -20.89 -16.96
N ALA A 78 1.16 -21.35 -16.12
CA ALA A 78 1.50 -22.15 -14.95
C ALA A 78 2.41 -23.33 -15.33
N GLY A 79 3.48 -23.54 -14.57
CA GLY A 79 4.48 -24.59 -14.85
C GLY A 79 5.62 -24.19 -15.78
N ALA A 80 5.49 -23.10 -16.55
CA ALA A 80 6.57 -22.55 -17.36
C ALA A 80 7.43 -21.55 -16.57
N ASN A 81 8.70 -21.41 -16.96
CA ASN A 81 9.62 -20.39 -16.45
C ASN A 81 10.12 -19.49 -17.59
N LEU A 82 9.84 -18.19 -17.51
CA LEU A 82 10.44 -17.19 -18.38
C LEU A 82 11.65 -16.58 -17.65
N THR A 83 12.84 -16.80 -18.19
CA THR A 83 14.06 -16.16 -17.72
C THR A 83 14.44 -15.02 -18.64
N ILE A 84 14.70 -13.84 -18.09
CA ILE A 84 15.19 -12.66 -18.82
C ILE A 84 16.60 -12.38 -18.33
N GLU A 85 17.58 -12.52 -19.22
CA GLU A 85 18.97 -12.25 -18.88
C GLU A 85 19.22 -10.75 -18.64
N GLN A 86 20.25 -10.47 -17.85
CA GLN A 86 20.77 -9.12 -17.65
C GLN A 86 21.02 -8.40 -18.99
N GLY A 87 20.71 -7.11 -19.07
CA GLY A 87 21.00 -6.29 -20.26
C GLY A 87 20.02 -6.45 -21.41
N VAL A 88 19.05 -7.35 -21.29
CA VAL A 88 17.94 -7.46 -22.24
C VAL A 88 17.12 -6.17 -22.20
N LYS A 89 16.81 -5.66 -23.40
CA LYS A 89 15.88 -4.54 -23.62
C LYS A 89 14.63 -5.04 -24.31
N LEU A 90 13.48 -4.75 -23.70
CA LEU A 90 12.15 -5.10 -24.21
C LEU A 90 11.40 -3.82 -24.56
N TYR A 91 10.99 -3.69 -25.82
CA TYR A 91 10.19 -2.58 -26.32
C TYR A 91 8.74 -3.02 -26.54
N PHE A 92 7.83 -2.55 -25.70
CA PHE A 92 6.44 -2.94 -25.70
C PHE A 92 5.57 -2.02 -26.57
N ALA A 93 4.73 -2.63 -27.41
CA ALA A 93 3.66 -1.90 -28.08
C ALA A 93 2.61 -1.40 -27.07
N SER A 94 1.85 -0.36 -27.46
CA SER A 94 0.86 0.26 -26.57
C SER A 94 -0.14 -0.75 -26.02
N GLY A 95 -0.26 -0.73 -24.70
CA GLY A 95 -1.08 -1.60 -23.87
C GLY A 95 -0.86 -3.11 -24.00
N ILE A 96 0.31 -3.52 -24.50
CA ILE A 96 0.80 -4.89 -24.45
C ILE A 96 1.67 -5.06 -23.20
N GLY A 97 1.65 -6.23 -22.55
CA GLY A 97 2.47 -6.47 -21.35
C GLY A 97 2.76 -7.93 -21.11
N ILE A 98 3.21 -8.22 -19.89
CA ILE A 98 3.55 -9.57 -19.44
C ILE A 98 2.56 -10.01 -18.38
N THR A 99 1.88 -11.13 -18.60
CA THR A 99 1.05 -11.80 -17.60
C THR A 99 1.72 -13.10 -17.16
N VAL A 100 1.86 -13.29 -15.85
CA VAL A 100 2.64 -14.38 -15.25
C VAL A 100 1.77 -15.20 -14.30
N GLN A 101 1.47 -16.43 -14.71
CA GLN A 101 0.91 -17.50 -13.87
C GLN A 101 1.97 -18.57 -13.53
N GLY A 102 3.02 -18.68 -14.34
CA GLY A 102 4.22 -19.46 -14.07
C GLY A 102 5.27 -18.67 -13.29
N VAL A 103 6.55 -18.87 -13.60
CA VAL A 103 7.67 -18.16 -12.97
C VAL A 103 8.24 -17.12 -13.92
N LEU A 104 8.47 -15.90 -13.43
CA LEU A 104 9.27 -14.89 -14.12
C LEU A 104 10.55 -14.64 -13.33
N ASN A 105 11.69 -14.93 -13.95
CA ASN A 105 13.01 -14.68 -13.40
C ASN A 105 13.72 -13.61 -14.22
N ALA A 106 13.58 -12.34 -13.82
CA ALA A 106 14.24 -11.20 -14.44
C ALA A 106 15.29 -10.65 -13.47
N VAL A 107 16.53 -11.12 -13.65
CA VAL A 107 17.65 -10.81 -12.74
C VAL A 107 18.76 -10.17 -13.55
N GLY A 108 18.81 -8.83 -13.49
CA GLY A 108 19.89 -8.01 -14.01
C GLY A 108 21.03 -7.86 -13.01
N ASN A 109 21.98 -6.97 -13.33
CA ASN A 109 23.01 -6.55 -12.39
C ASN A 109 23.13 -5.01 -12.34
N LYS A 110 23.92 -4.51 -11.38
CA LYS A 110 24.11 -3.05 -11.15
C LYS A 110 24.60 -2.27 -12.38
N TYR A 111 25.36 -2.90 -13.26
CA TYR A 111 25.97 -2.25 -14.44
C TYR A 111 25.18 -2.50 -15.72
N VAL A 112 24.49 -3.63 -15.79
CA VAL A 112 23.78 -4.15 -16.95
C VAL A 112 22.39 -4.56 -16.47
N GLN A 113 21.51 -3.56 -16.45
CA GLN A 113 20.13 -3.70 -15.99
C GLN A 113 19.24 -4.25 -17.10
N ILE A 114 18.11 -4.82 -16.73
CA ILE A 114 17.04 -5.17 -17.67
C ILE A 114 16.18 -3.92 -17.88
N GLU A 115 15.88 -3.57 -19.14
CA GLU A 115 15.07 -2.40 -19.48
C GLU A 115 13.75 -2.82 -20.12
N MET A 116 12.63 -2.47 -19.48
CA MET A 116 11.27 -2.66 -20.00
C MET A 116 10.69 -1.29 -20.34
N LEU A 117 10.61 -1.00 -21.63
CA LEU A 117 10.37 0.32 -22.18
C LEU A 117 9.18 0.31 -23.15
N PRO A 118 8.51 1.45 -23.34
CA PRO A 118 7.54 1.56 -24.42
C PRO A 118 8.27 1.59 -25.76
N TRP A 119 7.57 1.20 -26.82
CA TRP A 119 8.09 1.26 -28.19
C TRP A 119 8.48 2.68 -28.61
N HIS A 120 7.65 3.66 -28.25
CA HIS A 120 7.93 5.07 -28.47
C HIS A 120 7.91 5.79 -27.13
N LEU A 121 8.95 6.56 -26.85
CA LEU A 121 8.91 7.49 -25.73
C LEU A 121 7.92 8.61 -26.03
N PRO A 122 7.15 9.08 -25.04
CA PRO A 122 6.32 10.24 -25.24
C PRO A 122 7.21 11.45 -25.57
N PRO A 123 6.79 12.31 -26.51
CA PRO A 123 7.49 13.57 -26.78
C PRO A 123 7.62 14.41 -25.50
N ASP A 124 8.73 15.12 -25.32
CA ASP A 124 8.98 15.91 -24.10
C ASP A 124 7.81 16.83 -23.74
N ASN A 125 7.11 17.41 -24.72
CA ASN A 125 5.97 18.30 -24.49
C ASN A 125 4.68 17.61 -24.01
N LEU A 126 4.56 16.28 -24.13
CA LEU A 126 3.40 15.51 -23.66
C LEU A 126 3.45 15.22 -22.16
N GLU A 127 4.66 15.08 -21.59
CA GLU A 127 4.85 14.85 -20.16
C GLU A 127 5.46 16.05 -19.41
N SER A 128 6.23 16.92 -20.09
CA SER A 128 6.90 18.07 -19.47
C SER A 128 6.06 19.35 -19.47
N ARG A 129 4.81 19.35 -19.93
CA ARG A 129 3.89 20.50 -19.79
C ARG A 129 2.54 20.04 -19.27
N ASN A 130 2.33 20.34 -18.00
CA ASN A 130 1.15 20.06 -17.19
C ASN A 130 1.07 18.61 -16.74
N HIS A 131 1.70 18.35 -15.59
CA HIS A 131 0.97 17.64 -14.52
C HIS A 131 -0.51 17.98 -14.66
N SER A 132 -1.41 16.99 -14.70
CA SER A 132 -2.84 17.32 -14.69
C SER A 132 -3.04 18.27 -13.52
N SER A 133 -3.41 19.52 -13.78
CA SER A 133 -3.56 20.53 -12.72
C SER A 133 -4.77 20.22 -11.83
N PHE A 134 -5.26 18.98 -11.87
CA PHE A 134 -6.52 18.46 -11.39
C PHE A 134 -6.29 17.02 -10.93
N ARG A 135 -6.87 16.66 -9.79
CA ARG A 135 -6.88 15.29 -9.26
C ARG A 135 -8.10 15.05 -8.38
N LEU A 136 -8.43 13.78 -8.17
CA LEU A 136 -9.38 13.33 -7.15
C LEU A 136 -8.63 12.69 -5.98
N VAL A 137 -8.96 13.09 -4.75
CA VAL A 137 -8.41 12.54 -3.51
C VAL A 137 -9.52 12.23 -2.51
N ASP A 138 -9.23 11.55 -1.39
CA ASP A 138 -10.21 11.25 -0.32
C ASP A 138 -11.46 10.45 -0.76
N GLY A 139 -11.42 9.79 -1.92
CA GLY A 139 -12.49 8.91 -2.36
C GLY A 139 -12.13 7.43 -2.27
N PRO A 140 -13.12 6.54 -2.46
CA PRO A 140 -12.95 5.09 -2.32
C PRO A 140 -12.03 4.49 -3.40
N ASN A 141 -11.94 5.13 -4.57
CA ASN A 141 -11.19 4.68 -5.73
C ASN A 141 -10.68 5.88 -6.54
N THR A 142 -9.92 5.63 -7.61
CA THR A 142 -9.33 6.68 -8.46
C THR A 142 -10.33 7.48 -9.30
N GLN A 143 -11.59 7.05 -9.37
CA GLN A 143 -12.67 7.68 -10.13
C GLN A 143 -13.54 8.58 -9.26
N GLN A 144 -13.41 8.51 -7.93
CA GLN A 144 -14.26 9.22 -7.00
C GLN A 144 -13.39 9.97 -6.01
N GLY A 145 -13.77 11.19 -5.64
CA GLY A 145 -13.01 11.93 -4.63
C GLY A 145 -13.29 13.42 -4.62
N ARG A 146 -12.69 14.10 -3.65
CA ARG A 146 -12.54 15.55 -3.56
C ARG A 146 -11.72 16.05 -4.74
N LEU A 147 -12.27 16.99 -5.50
CA LEU A 147 -11.55 17.66 -6.57
C LEU A 147 -10.50 18.60 -5.96
N GLN A 148 -9.24 18.43 -6.36
CA GLN A 148 -8.17 19.35 -6.06
C GLN A 148 -7.51 19.90 -7.32
N VAL A 149 -7.13 21.17 -7.27
CA VAL A 149 -6.47 21.89 -8.37
C VAL A 149 -5.06 22.29 -7.95
N LEU A 150 -4.07 22.05 -8.82
CA LEU A 150 -2.71 22.56 -8.65
C LEU A 150 -2.67 24.03 -9.07
N PHE A 151 -2.70 24.93 -8.09
CA PHE A 151 -2.72 26.37 -8.32
C PHE A 151 -1.66 27.09 -7.48
N ALA A 152 -0.81 27.88 -8.14
CA ALA A 152 0.36 28.54 -7.54
C ALA A 152 1.30 27.54 -6.83
N GLY A 153 1.59 26.41 -7.48
CA GLY A 153 2.51 25.38 -7.00
C GLY A 153 1.96 24.52 -5.85
N ARG A 154 0.64 24.58 -5.57
CA ARG A 154 0.03 23.86 -4.46
C ARG A 154 -1.31 23.24 -4.83
N TRP A 155 -1.56 22.02 -4.37
CA TRP A 155 -2.87 21.39 -4.47
C TRP A 155 -3.85 22.05 -3.50
N ARG A 156 -5.05 22.32 -3.99
CA ARG A 156 -6.11 23.02 -3.24
C ARG A 156 -7.45 22.40 -3.53
N ALA A 157 -8.23 22.11 -2.50
CA ALA A 157 -9.60 21.65 -2.65
C ALA A 157 -10.48 22.73 -3.29
N VAL A 158 -11.44 22.31 -4.10
CA VAL A 158 -12.38 23.20 -4.77
C VAL A 158 -13.58 23.47 -3.87
N CYS A 159 -13.76 24.74 -3.52
CA CYS A 159 -14.92 25.26 -2.80
C CYS A 159 -15.83 26.02 -3.79
N THR A 160 -17.14 25.79 -3.69
CA THR A 160 -18.12 26.37 -4.62
C THR A 160 -18.94 27.52 -4.04
N MET A 161 -18.80 27.79 -2.73
CA MET A 161 -19.53 28.82 -1.97
C MET A 161 -21.08 28.75 -2.08
N MET A 162 -21.70 27.55 -2.10
CA MET A 162 -23.17 27.34 -2.23
C MET A 162 -23.74 27.22 -3.67
N THR A 163 -22.86 26.98 -4.67
CA THR A 163 -23.05 26.45 -6.05
C THR A 163 -23.54 27.38 -7.18
N ASN A 164 -22.87 27.27 -8.33
CA ASN A 164 -23.46 27.38 -9.69
C ASN A 164 -22.69 26.49 -10.69
N TRP A 165 -22.23 25.31 -10.22
CA TRP A 165 -21.72 24.26 -11.10
C TRP A 165 -22.89 23.51 -11.72
N THR A 166 -22.82 23.32 -13.03
CA THR A 166 -23.79 22.57 -13.81
C THR A 166 -23.32 21.13 -14.02
N SER A 167 -24.21 20.26 -14.49
CA SER A 167 -23.82 18.92 -14.93
C SER A 167 -22.70 18.95 -15.97
N ILE A 168 -22.67 19.97 -16.84
CA ILE A 168 -21.62 20.15 -17.85
C ILE A 168 -20.26 20.42 -17.19
N ASP A 169 -20.22 21.27 -16.17
CA ASP A 169 -18.97 21.59 -15.48
C ASP A 169 -18.34 20.35 -14.81
N TYR A 170 -19.16 19.48 -14.21
CA TYR A 170 -18.68 18.21 -13.63
C TYR A 170 -18.11 17.27 -14.69
N ARG A 171 -18.77 17.17 -15.85
CA ARG A 171 -18.31 16.34 -16.98
C ARG A 171 -16.98 16.83 -17.52
N VAL A 172 -16.86 18.14 -17.76
CA VAL A 172 -15.61 18.77 -18.22
C VAL A 172 -14.49 18.63 -17.18
N ALA A 173 -14.80 18.70 -15.88
CA ALA A 173 -13.84 18.42 -14.82
C ALA A 173 -13.26 17.00 -14.90
N CYS A 174 -14.12 16.00 -15.10
CA CYS A 174 -13.69 14.61 -15.28
C CYS A 174 -12.89 14.42 -16.58
N ARG A 175 -13.30 15.03 -17.69
CA ARG A 175 -12.52 15.04 -18.95
C ARG A 175 -11.15 15.68 -18.81
N THR A 176 -11.03 16.73 -18.00
CA THR A 176 -9.74 17.37 -17.71
C THR A 176 -8.74 16.41 -17.06
N MET A 177 -9.24 15.44 -16.29
CA MET A 177 -8.44 14.39 -15.64
C MET A 177 -8.29 13.14 -16.52
N GLY A 178 -8.87 13.17 -17.72
CA GLY A 178 -8.82 12.10 -18.71
C GLY A 178 -9.97 11.11 -18.63
N PHE A 179 -11.08 11.35 -17.92
CA PHE A 179 -12.23 10.44 -17.96
C PHE A 179 -13.21 10.83 -19.07
N ASP A 180 -13.96 9.87 -19.61
CA ASP A 180 -14.94 10.18 -20.66
C ASP A 180 -16.06 11.12 -20.19
N ASP A 181 -16.51 10.91 -18.94
CA ASP A 181 -17.66 11.60 -18.39
C ASP A 181 -17.60 11.69 -16.86
N GLY A 182 -18.55 12.41 -16.24
CA GLY A 182 -18.62 12.46 -14.80
C GLY A 182 -19.74 13.33 -14.23
N GLY A 183 -19.84 13.33 -12.90
CA GLY A 183 -20.88 14.02 -12.17
C GLY A 183 -20.47 14.39 -10.75
N PHE A 184 -21.37 15.10 -10.09
CA PHE A 184 -21.29 15.36 -8.66
C PHE A 184 -21.40 14.03 -7.90
N TRP A 185 -20.52 13.84 -6.92
CA TRP A 185 -20.57 12.68 -6.03
C TRP A 185 -21.22 13.03 -4.70
N LYS A 186 -20.54 13.85 -3.90
CA LYS A 186 -21.01 14.34 -2.61
C LYS A 186 -20.20 15.55 -2.17
N TRP A 187 -20.72 16.24 -1.16
CA TRP A 187 -19.96 17.20 -0.38
C TRP A 187 -19.02 16.44 0.56
N LEU A 188 -17.73 16.81 0.55
CA LEU A 188 -16.76 16.27 1.49
C LEU A 188 -16.42 17.33 2.53
N ARG A 189 -16.58 16.96 3.81
CA ARG A 189 -16.17 17.81 4.93
C ARG A 189 -14.79 18.37 4.67
N ARG A 190 -14.68 19.70 4.72
CA ARG A 190 -13.44 20.36 4.37
C ARG A 190 -12.30 19.90 5.29
N ASN A 191 -11.16 19.57 4.69
CA ASN A 191 -9.90 19.42 5.41
C ASN A 191 -9.41 20.83 5.76
N ASN A 192 -8.84 21.06 6.94
CA ASN A 192 -8.50 22.40 7.47
C ASN A 192 -7.33 23.10 6.72
N ASP A 193 -7.34 23.04 5.40
CA ASP A 193 -6.42 23.64 4.46
C ASP A 193 -6.60 25.16 4.46
N THR A 194 -5.51 25.86 4.76
CA THR A 194 -5.45 27.32 4.63
C THR A 194 -5.55 27.71 3.14
N MET A 195 -6.64 28.40 2.78
CA MET A 195 -6.97 28.96 1.45
C MET A 195 -7.41 27.94 0.37
N PRO A 196 -8.70 27.54 0.34
CA PRO A 196 -9.25 26.70 -0.72
C PRO A 196 -9.28 27.41 -2.08
N PHE A 197 -9.37 26.63 -3.16
CA PHE A 197 -9.58 27.14 -4.52
C PHE A 197 -11.06 27.46 -4.69
N VAL A 198 -11.39 28.76 -4.70
CA VAL A 198 -12.77 29.21 -4.78
C VAL A 198 -13.17 29.33 -6.25
N MET A 199 -14.13 28.50 -6.66
CA MET A 199 -14.68 28.49 -8.01
C MET A 199 -16.19 28.30 -7.96
N THR A 200 -16.92 29.41 -8.05
CA THR A 200 -18.38 29.43 -7.92
C THR A 200 -19.09 28.95 -9.19
N LYS A 201 -18.61 29.38 -10.37
CA LYS A 201 -19.20 29.06 -11.69
C LYS A 201 -18.13 28.97 -12.78
N PRO A 202 -17.71 27.77 -13.21
CA PRO A 202 -16.73 27.62 -14.29
C PRO A 202 -17.22 28.12 -15.66
N GLY A 203 -18.50 27.87 -15.98
CA GLY A 203 -19.12 28.32 -17.23
C GLY A 203 -18.68 27.50 -18.44
N CYS A 204 -18.60 26.17 -18.29
CA CYS A 204 -18.22 25.26 -19.35
C CYS A 204 -19.37 25.01 -20.36
N ASN A 205 -19.02 24.57 -21.57
CA ASN A 205 -19.96 24.09 -22.59
C ASN A 205 -19.63 22.63 -22.95
N TYR A 206 -20.47 21.98 -23.76
CA TYR A 206 -20.28 20.58 -24.17
C TYR A 206 -19.06 20.32 -25.06
N SER A 207 -18.53 21.37 -25.71
CA SER A 207 -17.37 21.28 -26.61
C SER A 207 -16.03 21.44 -25.91
N HIS A 208 -16.01 21.75 -24.60
CA HIS A 208 -14.78 21.85 -23.84
C HIS A 208 -14.34 20.48 -23.34
N ASP A 209 -13.05 20.20 -23.48
CA ASP A 209 -12.42 18.98 -22.99
C ASP A 209 -11.69 19.22 -21.66
N ALA A 210 -11.50 20.49 -21.28
CA ALA A 210 -10.82 20.84 -20.04
C ALA A 210 -11.35 22.10 -19.34
N LEU A 211 -11.27 22.10 -18.00
CA LEU A 211 -11.74 23.19 -17.14
C LEU A 211 -11.08 24.53 -17.45
N TYR A 212 -9.80 24.53 -17.87
CA TYR A 212 -9.09 25.75 -18.23
C TYR A 212 -9.61 26.43 -19.51
N GLN A 213 -10.46 25.76 -20.29
CA GLN A 213 -11.12 26.33 -21.46
C GLN A 213 -12.42 27.06 -21.09
N CYS A 214 -12.95 26.85 -19.88
CA CYS A 214 -14.22 27.44 -19.47
C CYS A 214 -14.09 28.95 -19.22
N ALA A 215 -15.14 29.71 -19.53
CA ALA A 215 -15.09 31.17 -19.64
C ALA A 215 -14.68 31.90 -18.34
N ASN A 216 -14.89 31.28 -17.18
CA ASN A 216 -14.52 31.85 -15.89
C ASN A 216 -13.24 31.24 -15.28
N TRP A 217 -12.55 30.35 -16.00
CA TRP A 217 -11.30 29.73 -15.54
C TRP A 217 -10.07 30.62 -15.81
N THR A 218 -10.13 31.88 -15.39
CA THR A 218 -9.03 32.85 -15.52
C THR A 218 -8.44 33.20 -14.16
N LYS A 219 -7.14 33.51 -14.10
CA LYS A 219 -6.44 33.82 -12.84
C LYS A 219 -7.07 34.97 -12.04
N GLU A 220 -7.71 35.91 -12.73
CA GLU A 220 -8.38 37.07 -12.12
C GLU A 220 -9.70 36.71 -11.43
N LYS A 221 -10.40 35.68 -11.93
CA LYS A 221 -11.69 35.22 -11.39
C LYS A 221 -11.53 34.13 -10.33
N ILE A 222 -10.38 33.46 -10.32
CA ILE A 222 -10.03 32.46 -9.32
C ILE A 222 -9.60 33.17 -8.03
N MET A 223 -10.32 32.92 -6.94
CA MET A 223 -9.98 33.45 -5.63
C MET A 223 -9.42 32.37 -4.72
N LEU A 224 -8.54 32.78 -3.79
CA LEU A 224 -8.06 31.95 -2.70
C LEU A 224 -8.52 32.60 -1.40
N SER A 225 -9.57 32.06 -0.78
CA SER A 225 -10.16 32.68 0.40
C SER A 225 -10.76 31.64 1.34
N GLU A 226 -10.30 31.67 2.60
CA GLU A 226 -10.84 30.86 3.68
C GLU A 226 -12.20 31.39 4.14
N ASN A 227 -12.32 32.71 4.30
CA ASN A 227 -13.53 33.38 4.77
C ASN A 227 -14.73 33.13 3.85
N LEU A 228 -14.52 33.16 2.52
CA LEU A 228 -15.59 32.93 1.55
C LEU A 228 -16.14 31.51 1.59
N CYS A 229 -15.35 30.58 2.11
CA CYS A 229 -15.64 29.17 2.11
C CYS A 229 -15.96 28.67 3.53
N GLN A 230 -15.92 29.51 4.55
CA GLN A 230 -16.10 29.10 5.94
C GLN A 230 -17.45 28.37 6.14
N GLY A 231 -17.39 27.17 6.72
CA GLY A 231 -18.57 26.33 6.93
C GLY A 231 -19.05 25.54 5.71
N GLU A 232 -18.46 25.76 4.53
CA GLU A 232 -18.75 24.99 3.32
C GLU A 232 -17.92 23.70 3.25
N ASP A 233 -18.48 22.70 2.59
CA ASP A 233 -17.78 21.47 2.22
C ASP A 233 -17.10 21.61 0.86
N ASP A 234 -16.10 20.77 0.59
CA ASP A 234 -15.42 20.78 -0.70
C ASP A 234 -16.13 19.86 -1.70
N LEU A 235 -15.96 20.19 -2.99
CA LEU A 235 -16.61 19.49 -4.09
C LEU A 235 -16.03 18.09 -4.31
N GLY A 236 -16.89 17.07 -4.20
CA GLY A 236 -16.59 15.70 -4.61
C GLY A 236 -17.17 15.37 -5.98
N LEU A 237 -16.38 14.68 -6.80
CA LEU A 237 -16.78 14.19 -8.11
C LEU A 237 -16.74 12.66 -8.18
N ILE A 238 -17.53 12.12 -9.10
CA ILE A 238 -17.47 10.74 -9.58
C ILE A 238 -17.31 10.80 -11.09
N CYS A 239 -16.25 10.22 -11.61
CA CYS A 239 -15.98 10.12 -13.03
C CYS A 239 -16.34 8.74 -13.55
N TRP A 240 -16.82 8.69 -14.79
CA TRP A 240 -17.23 7.49 -15.49
C TRP A 240 -16.41 7.29 -16.76
N GLY A 241 -16.42 6.05 -17.23
CA GLY A 241 -15.67 5.63 -18.40
C GLY A 241 -14.19 5.36 -18.09
N PRO A 242 -13.50 4.69 -19.02
CA PRO A 242 -12.06 4.53 -18.97
C PRO A 242 -11.34 5.88 -18.88
N PRO A 243 -10.25 5.99 -18.08
CA PRO A 243 -9.36 7.13 -18.12
C PRO A 243 -8.55 7.13 -19.43
N THR A 244 -8.99 7.92 -20.39
CA THR A 244 -8.22 8.43 -21.54
C THR A 244 -7.30 9.58 -21.11
N PHE A 245 -6.21 9.27 -20.39
CA PHE A 245 -5.19 10.29 -20.15
C PHE A 245 -4.39 10.57 -21.43
N HIS A 246 -4.03 11.84 -21.66
CA HIS A 246 -3.19 12.22 -22.80
C HIS A 246 -1.86 11.46 -22.76
N GLY A 247 -1.49 10.85 -23.88
CA GLY A 247 -0.27 10.05 -23.99
C GLY A 247 -0.44 8.56 -23.67
N TRP A 248 -1.66 8.07 -23.41
CA TRP A 248 -1.91 6.64 -23.16
C TRP A 248 -1.31 5.70 -24.21
N ASN A 249 -1.23 6.15 -25.46
CA ASN A 249 -0.65 5.39 -26.57
C ASN A 249 0.87 5.16 -26.43
N PHE A 250 1.54 5.85 -25.51
CA PHE A 250 2.94 5.64 -25.14
C PHE A 250 3.10 4.73 -23.93
N HIS A 251 2.00 4.25 -23.33
CA HIS A 251 2.06 3.33 -22.21
C HIS A 251 1.81 1.89 -22.66
N TRP A 252 2.61 1.00 -22.10
CA TRP A 252 2.42 -0.44 -22.20
C TRP A 252 1.71 -0.97 -20.95
N LYS A 253 1.26 -2.23 -20.94
CA LYS A 253 0.39 -2.74 -19.86
C LYS A 253 1.10 -2.89 -18.52
N GLY A 254 2.39 -3.17 -18.52
CA GLY A 254 3.13 -3.50 -17.31
C GLY A 254 3.24 -5.00 -17.06
N LEU A 255 3.62 -5.35 -15.83
CA LEU A 255 3.75 -6.72 -15.35
C LEU A 255 2.52 -7.09 -14.52
N GLU A 256 1.87 -8.20 -14.84
CA GLU A 256 0.71 -8.72 -14.12
C GLU A 256 1.00 -10.13 -13.60
N PHE A 257 1.16 -10.28 -12.28
CA PHE A 257 1.30 -11.58 -11.62
C PHE A 257 -0.07 -12.05 -11.12
N GLN A 258 -0.46 -13.26 -11.51
CA GLN A 258 -1.74 -13.87 -11.17
C GLN A 258 -1.47 -15.18 -10.44
N ASP A 259 -1.55 -15.15 -9.11
CA ASP A 259 -1.36 -16.32 -8.23
C ASP A 259 -0.06 -17.09 -8.51
N ALA A 260 1.02 -16.32 -8.71
CA ALA A 260 2.33 -16.85 -9.06
C ALA A 260 2.83 -17.91 -8.05
N PRO A 261 3.57 -18.93 -8.51
CA PRO A 261 3.96 -20.06 -7.69
C PRO A 261 4.99 -19.66 -6.63
N TRP A 262 4.90 -20.33 -5.49
CA TRP A 262 5.73 -20.09 -4.32
C TRP A 262 6.20 -21.40 -3.70
N HIS A 263 7.08 -21.31 -2.70
CA HIS A 263 7.52 -22.44 -1.90
C HIS A 263 7.72 -22.01 -0.44
N TYR A 264 7.72 -22.96 0.49
CA TYR A 264 8.04 -22.68 1.89
C TYR A 264 9.54 -22.68 2.12
N VAL A 265 10.01 -21.66 2.85
CA VAL A 265 11.41 -21.54 3.27
C VAL A 265 11.47 -21.48 4.79
N PRO A 266 12.30 -22.33 5.45
CA PRO A 266 12.48 -22.29 6.89
C PRO A 266 13.25 -21.03 7.29
N LEU A 267 12.66 -20.24 8.18
CA LEU A 267 13.35 -19.13 8.85
C LEU A 267 14.06 -19.60 10.11
N SER A 268 13.46 -20.57 10.79
CA SER A 268 13.98 -21.18 12.00
C SER A 268 13.37 -22.55 12.23
N GLY A 269 13.78 -23.25 13.29
CA GLY A 269 13.21 -24.56 13.64
C GLY A 269 11.70 -24.54 13.95
N VAL A 270 11.10 -23.36 14.13
CA VAL A 270 9.67 -23.19 14.47
C VAL A 270 8.90 -22.29 13.50
N SER A 271 9.59 -21.60 12.58
CA SER A 271 8.98 -20.59 11.70
C SER A 271 9.34 -20.85 10.24
N ILE A 272 8.34 -20.80 9.37
CA ILE A 272 8.45 -20.91 7.91
C ILE A 272 7.78 -19.70 7.27
N LYS A 273 8.31 -19.23 6.14
CA LYS A 273 7.66 -18.22 5.30
C LYS A 273 7.39 -18.78 3.91
N LYS A 274 6.36 -18.25 3.25
CA LYS A 274 6.19 -18.44 1.80
C LYS A 274 7.18 -17.51 1.10
N GLU A 275 7.89 -18.03 0.11
CA GLU A 275 8.77 -17.27 -0.78
C GLU A 275 8.32 -17.47 -2.22
N SER A 276 8.15 -16.35 -2.93
CA SER A 276 7.83 -16.37 -4.36
C SER A 276 8.94 -16.98 -5.18
N LYS A 277 8.60 -17.75 -6.21
CA LYS A 277 9.58 -18.24 -7.18
C LYS A 277 9.97 -17.18 -8.21
N SER A 278 9.15 -16.15 -8.37
CA SER A 278 9.41 -15.06 -9.31
C SER A 278 10.30 -13.98 -8.68
N ARG A 279 11.25 -13.49 -9.45
CA ARG A 279 12.24 -12.50 -9.03
C ARG A 279 12.34 -11.36 -10.04
N LEU A 280 12.33 -10.13 -9.52
CA LEU A 280 12.60 -8.91 -10.25
C LEU A 280 13.76 -8.21 -9.56
N GLU A 281 14.95 -8.29 -10.16
CA GLU A 281 16.18 -7.71 -9.62
C GLU A 281 16.90 -6.88 -10.66
N HIS A 282 17.25 -5.62 -10.35
CA HIS A 282 17.91 -4.69 -11.29
C HIS A 282 17.13 -4.48 -12.60
N VAL A 283 15.83 -4.16 -12.47
CA VAL A 283 14.90 -3.99 -13.61
C VAL A 283 14.34 -2.57 -13.64
N ASN A 284 14.45 -1.93 -14.80
CA ASN A 284 13.85 -0.63 -15.09
C ASN A 284 12.51 -0.84 -15.78
N ILE A 285 11.43 -0.32 -15.20
CA ILE A 285 10.05 -0.46 -15.69
C ILE A 285 9.49 0.94 -15.90
N TRP A 286 9.52 1.44 -17.13
CA TRP A 286 9.15 2.82 -17.45
C TRP A 286 7.93 2.88 -18.36
N TYR A 287 7.07 3.87 -18.16
CA TYR A 287 5.88 4.11 -19.00
C TYR A 287 4.94 2.90 -19.09
N ALA A 288 4.83 2.12 -18.02
CA ALA A 288 3.85 1.05 -17.93
C ALA A 288 2.48 1.58 -17.47
N GLY A 289 1.51 0.68 -17.34
CA GLY A 289 0.24 0.95 -16.68
C GLY A 289 -0.97 1.25 -17.56
N TYR A 290 -1.00 0.83 -18.82
CA TYR A 290 -2.20 0.94 -19.67
C TYR A 290 -2.63 -0.42 -20.22
N ASP A 291 -3.81 -0.92 -19.86
CA ASP A 291 -4.33 -2.20 -20.38
C ASP A 291 -5.22 -1.94 -21.60
N LYS A 292 -4.75 -2.32 -22.79
CA LYS A 292 -5.48 -2.14 -24.05
C LYS A 292 -6.78 -2.94 -24.09
N ASP A 293 -6.79 -4.14 -23.51
CA ASP A 293 -7.96 -5.04 -23.56
C ASP A 293 -9.11 -4.48 -22.73
N ARG A 294 -8.78 -3.83 -21.61
CA ARG A 294 -9.75 -3.17 -20.72
C ARG A 294 -9.98 -1.71 -21.05
N GLY A 295 -9.16 -1.13 -21.92
CA GLY A 295 -9.12 0.30 -22.22
C GLY A 295 -8.84 1.17 -20.98
N ASN A 296 -8.22 0.64 -19.92
CA ASN A 296 -8.13 1.30 -18.62
C ASN A 296 -6.68 1.35 -18.11
N ALA A 297 -6.38 2.36 -17.28
CA ALA A 297 -5.11 2.44 -16.59
C ALA A 297 -4.99 1.34 -15.52
N THR A 298 -3.79 0.79 -15.39
CA THR A 298 -3.39 -0.25 -14.44
C THR A 298 -2.04 0.11 -13.82
N ALA A 299 -1.63 -0.59 -12.76
CA ALA A 299 -0.32 -0.39 -12.16
C ALA A 299 0.81 -0.90 -13.07
N ALA A 300 2.01 -0.34 -12.94
CA ALA A 300 3.18 -0.80 -13.69
C ALA A 300 3.59 -2.23 -13.29
N VAL A 301 3.50 -2.53 -11.99
CA VAL A 301 3.58 -3.89 -11.46
C VAL A 301 2.31 -4.17 -10.67
N ARG A 302 1.46 -5.05 -11.21
CA ARG A 302 0.21 -5.50 -10.60
C ARG A 302 0.37 -6.94 -10.15
N CYS A 303 0.10 -7.22 -8.88
CA CYS A 303 0.14 -8.57 -8.34
C CYS A 303 -1.19 -8.93 -7.69
N HIS A 304 -1.71 -10.11 -8.00
CA HIS A 304 -2.76 -10.78 -7.24
C HIS A 304 -2.16 -12.01 -6.56
N GLY A 305 -2.40 -12.18 -5.26
CA GLY A 305 -1.80 -13.29 -4.51
C GLY A 305 -0.31 -13.07 -4.24
N MET A 306 0.54 -14.03 -4.58
CA MET A 306 1.97 -13.95 -4.25
C MET A 306 2.72 -12.90 -5.09
N ALA A 307 3.27 -11.88 -4.41
CA ALA A 307 4.13 -10.89 -5.05
C ALA A 307 5.53 -11.47 -5.35
N PRO A 308 6.20 -11.06 -6.45
CA PRO A 308 7.59 -11.43 -6.70
C PRO A 308 8.53 -10.80 -5.64
N PHE A 309 9.71 -11.37 -5.48
CA PHE A 309 10.78 -10.68 -4.77
C PHE A 309 11.26 -9.48 -5.59
N MET A 310 11.29 -8.29 -4.97
CA MET A 310 11.59 -7.03 -5.66
C MET A 310 12.81 -6.34 -5.04
N ASN A 311 13.87 -6.19 -5.85
CA ASN A 311 15.12 -5.60 -5.42
C ASN A 311 15.73 -4.75 -6.54
N TYR A 312 16.24 -3.56 -6.23
CA TYR A 312 16.82 -2.65 -7.24
C TYR A 312 15.90 -2.38 -8.44
N LEU A 313 14.61 -2.15 -8.18
CA LEU A 313 13.67 -1.76 -9.23
C LEU A 313 13.70 -0.24 -9.45
N ASP A 314 13.55 0.19 -10.69
CA ASP A 314 13.28 1.59 -11.04
C ASP A 314 11.94 1.68 -11.80
N VAL A 315 10.87 1.99 -11.07
CA VAL A 315 9.51 2.09 -11.60
C VAL A 315 9.15 3.56 -11.78
N LYS A 316 8.97 3.98 -13.03
CA LYS A 316 8.74 5.38 -13.39
C LYS A 316 7.64 5.60 -14.40
N TYR A 317 6.97 6.75 -14.27
CA TYR A 317 5.98 7.23 -15.23
C TYR A 317 4.86 6.20 -15.47
N SER A 318 4.43 5.49 -14.43
CA SER A 318 3.25 4.63 -14.55
C SER A 318 2.01 5.47 -14.84
N ALA A 319 1.17 4.98 -15.74
CA ALA A 319 -0.14 5.56 -16.04
C ALA A 319 -1.13 5.49 -14.86
N GLN A 320 -0.86 4.64 -13.87
CA GLN A 320 -1.57 4.57 -12.60
C GLN A 320 -0.55 4.43 -11.45
N ASP A 321 -0.71 3.41 -10.60
CA ASP A 321 0.15 3.16 -9.45
C ASP A 321 1.50 2.59 -9.93
N GLY A 322 2.57 2.83 -9.19
CA GLY A 322 3.86 2.19 -9.46
C GLY A 322 3.76 0.68 -9.22
N ILE A 323 3.46 0.29 -7.99
CA ILE A 323 3.32 -1.12 -7.59
C ILE A 323 1.98 -1.28 -6.87
N ARG A 324 1.15 -2.22 -7.31
CA ARG A 324 -0.12 -2.56 -6.66
C ARG A 324 -0.24 -4.05 -6.40
N ILE A 325 -0.37 -4.42 -5.14
CA ILE A 325 -0.47 -5.80 -4.68
C ILE A 325 -1.82 -5.98 -4.00
N ILE A 326 -2.58 -6.97 -4.46
CA ILE A 326 -3.96 -7.21 -4.06
C ILE A 326 -4.04 -8.60 -3.44
N SER A 327 -4.63 -8.67 -2.26
CA SER A 327 -4.83 -9.91 -1.50
C SER A 327 -3.54 -10.75 -1.39
N PRO A 328 -2.41 -10.18 -0.91
CA PRO A 328 -1.18 -10.95 -0.83
C PRO A 328 -1.29 -12.15 0.11
N ASP A 329 -0.89 -13.30 -0.41
CA ASP A 329 -0.95 -14.60 0.28
C ASP A 329 0.30 -14.92 1.13
N GLY A 330 1.25 -13.99 1.18
CA GLY A 330 2.53 -14.12 1.87
C GLY A 330 3.22 -12.76 2.05
N PRO A 331 4.47 -12.77 2.57
CA PRO A 331 5.22 -11.54 2.80
C PRO A 331 5.54 -10.83 1.49
N VAL A 332 5.49 -9.50 1.52
CA VAL A 332 5.89 -8.63 0.41
C VAL A 332 7.19 -7.96 0.79
N GLU A 333 8.22 -8.15 -0.03
CA GLU A 333 9.56 -7.62 0.21
C GLU A 333 9.97 -6.71 -0.97
N ILE A 334 10.12 -5.41 -0.69
CA ILE A 334 10.58 -4.39 -1.63
C ILE A 334 11.84 -3.74 -1.05
N THR A 335 12.96 -3.87 -1.75
CA THR A 335 14.27 -3.44 -1.27
C THR A 335 15.03 -2.63 -2.32
N ASN A 336 15.84 -1.67 -1.90
CA ASN A 336 16.78 -0.91 -2.75
C ASN A 336 16.15 -0.29 -4.02
N SER A 337 14.85 0.02 -3.99
CA SER A 337 14.08 0.36 -5.19
C SER A 337 13.73 1.85 -5.25
N THR A 338 13.47 2.35 -6.45
CA THR A 338 12.97 3.71 -6.70
C THR A 338 11.62 3.62 -7.41
N ILE A 339 10.60 4.20 -6.79
CA ILE A 339 9.24 4.26 -7.31
C ILE A 339 8.86 5.74 -7.39
N SER A 340 8.85 6.30 -8.60
CA SER A 340 8.73 7.74 -8.76
C SER A 340 7.95 8.20 -9.99
N PHE A 341 7.42 9.43 -9.93
CA PHE A 341 6.70 10.06 -11.04
C PHE A 341 5.51 9.26 -11.58
N ASN A 342 4.87 8.44 -10.75
CA ASN A 342 3.70 7.69 -11.15
C ASN A 342 2.43 8.55 -11.02
N ARG A 343 1.49 8.42 -11.97
CA ARG A 343 0.23 9.20 -12.00
C ARG A 343 -0.72 8.83 -10.86
N GLY A 344 -0.59 7.64 -10.30
CA GLY A 344 -1.29 7.16 -9.12
C GLY A 344 -0.41 7.18 -7.88
N HIS A 345 -0.58 6.18 -7.03
CA HIS A 345 0.20 5.97 -5.82
C HIS A 345 1.57 5.36 -6.12
N GLY A 346 2.51 5.46 -5.19
CA GLY A 346 3.80 4.77 -5.30
C GLY A 346 3.62 3.26 -5.12
N ILE A 347 3.40 2.82 -3.88
CA ILE A 347 3.21 1.42 -3.50
C ILE A 347 1.85 1.27 -2.83
N VAL A 348 1.02 0.37 -3.34
CA VAL A 348 -0.32 0.08 -2.84
C VAL A 348 -0.42 -1.38 -2.47
N VAL A 349 -0.80 -1.67 -1.23
CA VAL A 349 -1.11 -3.03 -0.78
C VAL A 349 -2.52 -3.05 -0.20
N GLU A 350 -3.39 -3.83 -0.84
CA GLU A 350 -4.80 -3.92 -0.49
C GLU A 350 -5.19 -5.35 -0.14
N ASN A 351 -6.15 -5.47 0.76
CA ASN A 351 -6.75 -6.72 1.22
C ASN A 351 -5.74 -7.73 1.78
N THR A 352 -4.63 -7.27 2.36
CA THR A 352 -3.65 -8.19 2.97
C THR A 352 -4.20 -8.84 4.23
N THR A 353 -4.08 -10.16 4.31
CA THR A 353 -4.40 -11.00 5.48
C THR A 353 -3.14 -11.45 6.20
N ASP A 354 -2.00 -11.54 5.50
CA ASP A 354 -0.70 -11.90 6.06
C ASP A 354 0.05 -10.71 6.64
N GLY A 355 -0.28 -9.47 6.28
CA GLY A 355 0.28 -8.25 6.89
C GLY A 355 1.78 -8.00 6.70
N ARG A 356 2.64 -8.99 6.41
CA ARG A 356 4.10 -8.82 6.39
C ARG A 356 4.62 -8.04 5.18
N LEU A 357 4.49 -6.73 5.21
CA LEU A 357 5.02 -5.80 4.21
C LEU A 357 6.34 -5.18 4.69
N PHE A 358 7.44 -5.49 4.00
CA PHE A 358 8.77 -4.99 4.28
C PHE A 358 9.24 -4.09 3.15
N ILE A 359 9.49 -2.82 3.47
CA ILE A 359 10.05 -1.83 2.56
C ILE A 359 11.35 -1.31 3.16
N ASN A 360 12.47 -1.52 2.48
CA ASN A 360 13.79 -1.13 2.97
C ASN A 360 14.63 -0.45 1.89
N GLU A 361 15.46 0.53 2.26
CA GLU A 361 16.37 1.25 1.35
C GLU A 361 15.65 1.75 0.07
N THR A 362 14.37 2.11 0.18
CA THR A 362 13.51 2.40 -0.96
C THR A 362 13.15 3.88 -1.02
N ARG A 363 13.14 4.43 -2.22
CA ARG A 363 12.75 5.82 -2.50
C ARG A 363 11.37 5.82 -3.16
N VAL A 364 10.41 6.47 -2.52
CA VAL A 364 9.06 6.64 -3.04
C VAL A 364 8.78 8.13 -3.14
N GLU A 365 8.99 8.70 -4.33
CA GLU A 365 9.02 10.16 -4.48
C GLU A 365 8.31 10.67 -5.74
N PHE A 366 7.73 11.87 -5.63
CA PHE A 366 7.07 12.56 -6.76
C PHE A 366 5.89 11.79 -7.39
N ASN A 367 5.28 10.84 -6.68
CA ASN A 367 4.06 10.18 -7.12
C ASN A 367 2.86 11.11 -6.88
N PHE A 368 1.82 11.04 -7.72
CA PHE A 368 0.69 11.97 -7.66
C PHE A 368 -0.28 11.65 -6.52
N GLY A 369 -0.42 10.37 -6.20
CA GLY A 369 -1.14 9.85 -5.04
C GLY A 369 -0.26 9.74 -3.80
N ASP A 370 -0.69 8.92 -2.85
CA ASP A 370 0.09 8.58 -1.66
C ASP A 370 1.41 7.88 -2.04
N GLY A 371 2.44 8.07 -1.22
CA GLY A 371 3.69 7.33 -1.38
C GLY A 371 3.46 5.84 -1.15
N ILE A 372 3.11 5.47 0.08
CA ILE A 372 2.79 4.09 0.48
C ILE A 372 1.36 4.05 1.00
N GLN A 373 0.53 3.16 0.46
CA GLN A 373 -0.84 2.94 0.91
C GLN A 373 -1.04 1.48 1.33
N LEU A 374 -1.57 1.27 2.54
CA LEU A 374 -1.87 -0.06 3.08
C LEU A 374 -3.32 -0.15 3.57
N ARG A 375 -4.01 -1.21 3.14
CA ARG A 375 -5.38 -1.56 3.56
C ARG A 375 -5.46 -3.05 3.92
N PRO A 376 -5.38 -3.42 5.21
CA PRO A 376 -5.53 -4.81 5.65
C PRO A 376 -6.98 -5.31 5.54
N LEU A 377 -7.19 -6.63 5.40
CA LEU A 377 -8.51 -7.28 5.33
C LEU A 377 -8.89 -7.99 6.64
N LEU A 378 -10.15 -7.89 7.08
CA LEU A 378 -10.73 -8.65 8.20
C LEU A 378 -11.40 -9.93 7.69
N SER A 379 -10.60 -10.86 7.18
CA SER A 379 -11.16 -12.13 6.71
C SER A 379 -10.06 -13.17 6.53
N LEU A 380 -10.48 -14.41 6.27
CA LEU A 380 -9.61 -15.42 5.72
C LEU A 380 -9.11 -14.99 4.34
N SER A 381 -7.85 -15.36 4.01
CA SER A 381 -7.41 -15.26 2.63
C SER A 381 -8.21 -16.26 1.79
N TYR A 382 -8.41 -15.94 0.53
CA TYR A 382 -9.00 -16.86 -0.44
C TYR A 382 -7.88 -17.46 -1.26
N ARG A 383 -7.78 -18.79 -1.28
CA ARG A 383 -6.80 -19.52 -2.08
C ARG A 383 -7.43 -19.99 -3.40
N PRO A 384 -6.67 -19.97 -4.49
CA PRO A 384 -7.09 -20.62 -5.72
C PRO A 384 -7.14 -22.14 -5.53
N VAL A 385 -8.28 -22.76 -5.83
CA VAL A 385 -8.41 -24.22 -5.96
C VAL A 385 -8.01 -24.61 -7.38
N VAL A 386 -7.03 -25.48 -7.48
CA VAL A 386 -6.51 -25.99 -8.76
C VAL A 386 -6.88 -27.47 -8.86
N ASP A 387 -7.49 -27.87 -9.98
CA ASP A 387 -7.78 -29.28 -10.22
C ASP A 387 -6.48 -30.03 -10.54
N GLU A 388 -6.13 -31.05 -9.76
CA GLU A 388 -4.99 -31.91 -10.09
C GLU A 388 -5.31 -32.85 -11.26
N ALA A 389 -6.60 -33.11 -11.58
CA ALA A 389 -7.02 -34.06 -12.60
C ALA A 389 -7.02 -33.48 -14.04
N PHE A 390 -7.09 -32.16 -14.20
CA PHE A 390 -7.08 -31.49 -15.52
C PHE A 390 -5.73 -30.84 -15.89
N GLY A 391 -4.67 -31.14 -15.13
CA GLY A 391 -3.38 -30.44 -15.24
C GLY A 391 -3.43 -29.08 -14.54
N ARG A 392 -2.26 -28.55 -14.16
CA ARG A 392 -2.08 -27.29 -13.39
C ARG A 392 -2.58 -26.01 -14.09
N ASP A 393 -3.45 -26.11 -15.08
CA ASP A 393 -3.67 -25.10 -16.11
C ASP A 393 -4.91 -24.21 -15.87
N SER A 394 -5.66 -24.38 -14.78
CA SER A 394 -6.73 -23.43 -14.44
C SER A 394 -7.09 -23.40 -12.95
N VAL A 395 -7.18 -22.19 -12.39
CA VAL A 395 -7.90 -21.92 -11.13
C VAL A 395 -9.39 -22.14 -11.40
N ILE A 396 -10.01 -23.10 -10.71
CA ILE A 396 -11.43 -23.43 -10.91
C ILE A 396 -12.30 -22.39 -10.20
N TYR A 397 -12.00 -22.14 -8.93
CA TYR A 397 -12.65 -21.17 -8.07
C TYR A 397 -11.76 -20.88 -6.86
N TYR A 398 -12.13 -19.88 -6.06
CA TYR A 398 -11.41 -19.53 -4.84
C TYR A 398 -12.14 -20.05 -3.61
N GLU A 399 -11.41 -20.68 -2.70
CA GLU A 399 -11.93 -21.12 -1.40
C GLU A 399 -11.23 -20.37 -0.26
N PRO A 400 -11.94 -20.05 0.84
CA PRO A 400 -11.29 -19.50 2.02
C PRO A 400 -10.27 -20.48 2.60
N GLU A 401 -9.17 -19.97 3.16
CA GLU A 401 -8.21 -20.81 3.87
C GLU A 401 -8.89 -21.61 4.98
N ILE A 402 -8.83 -22.94 4.89
CA ILE A 402 -9.46 -23.83 5.86
C ILE A 402 -8.60 -23.88 7.13
N PRO A 403 -9.17 -23.67 8.33
CA PRO A 403 -8.48 -23.88 9.59
C PRO A 403 -7.92 -25.31 9.67
N GLU A 404 -6.65 -25.45 10.07
CA GLU A 404 -6.00 -26.77 10.12
C GLU A 404 -6.54 -27.62 11.27
N VAL A 405 -6.92 -26.97 12.37
CA VAL A 405 -7.33 -27.61 13.60
C VAL A 405 -8.44 -26.80 14.25
N ASP A 406 -9.52 -27.48 14.63
CA ASP A 406 -10.47 -26.97 15.62
C ASP A 406 -10.02 -27.37 17.03
N ILE A 407 -9.69 -26.36 17.83
CA ILE A 407 -9.19 -26.52 19.20
C ILE A 407 -10.28 -26.93 20.19
N CYS A 408 -11.55 -26.92 19.78
CA CYS A 408 -12.66 -27.47 20.57
C CYS A 408 -12.79 -29.00 20.40
N ALA A 409 -12.33 -29.55 19.27
CA ALA A 409 -12.50 -30.96 18.93
C ALA A 409 -11.28 -31.82 19.30
N THR A 410 -10.07 -31.35 18.98
CA THR A 410 -8.86 -32.20 19.03
C THR A 410 -7.87 -31.80 20.11
N HIS A 411 -7.91 -30.55 20.58
CA HIS A 411 -7.04 -29.98 21.64
C HIS A 411 -5.52 -30.09 21.44
N VAL A 412 -5.07 -30.69 20.34
CA VAL A 412 -3.67 -31.05 20.08
C VAL A 412 -3.34 -30.74 18.62
N LEU A 413 -2.16 -30.17 18.41
CA LEU A 413 -1.63 -29.93 17.07
C LEU A 413 -0.99 -31.19 16.49
N ASN A 414 -1.08 -31.36 15.16
CA ASN A 414 -0.38 -32.46 14.48
C ASN A 414 1.13 -32.43 14.82
N PRO A 415 1.66 -33.47 15.52
CA PRO A 415 3.03 -33.48 16.02
C PRO A 415 4.09 -33.54 14.89
N SER A 416 3.68 -33.94 13.69
CA SER A 416 4.54 -34.01 12.51
C SER A 416 4.86 -32.62 11.92
N ARG A 417 4.02 -31.60 12.19
CA ARG A 417 4.20 -30.23 11.69
C ARG A 417 4.42 -29.25 12.83
N ARG A 418 5.70 -28.95 13.10
CA ARG A 418 6.13 -28.06 14.21
C ARG A 418 6.32 -26.59 13.82
N SER A 419 6.12 -26.24 12.56
CA SER A 419 6.39 -24.90 12.01
C SER A 419 5.13 -24.04 11.86
N PHE A 420 5.26 -22.73 12.07
CA PHE A 420 4.22 -21.71 11.89
C PHE A 420 4.48 -20.86 10.62
N PRO A 421 3.46 -20.25 9.98
CA PRO A 421 2.11 -20.00 10.50
C PRO A 421 1.14 -21.19 10.47
N ARG A 422 0.17 -21.17 11.39
CA ARG A 422 -0.94 -22.13 11.46
C ARG A 422 -2.26 -21.41 11.70
N ILE A 423 -3.31 -21.87 11.03
CA ILE A 423 -4.67 -21.34 11.18
C ILE A 423 -5.43 -22.29 12.10
N LEU A 424 -5.98 -21.74 13.16
CA LEU A 424 -6.71 -22.46 14.20
C LEU A 424 -8.14 -21.92 14.26
N SER A 425 -9.11 -22.80 14.40
CA SER A 425 -10.49 -22.43 14.72
C SER A 425 -10.83 -22.86 16.13
N ALA A 426 -11.77 -22.15 16.74
CA ALA A 426 -12.49 -22.60 17.91
C ALA A 426 -13.98 -22.43 17.60
N GLU A 427 -14.66 -23.54 17.34
CA GLU A 427 -16.08 -23.56 16.98
C GLU A 427 -16.89 -24.23 18.09
N ILE A 428 -17.76 -23.43 18.72
CA ILE A 428 -18.73 -23.92 19.71
C ILE A 428 -20.08 -23.98 19.01
N THR A 429 -20.67 -25.17 18.94
CA THR A 429 -22.03 -25.38 18.39
C THR A 429 -23.11 -25.15 19.46
N ASN A 430 -24.35 -24.91 19.02
CA ASN A 430 -25.49 -24.82 19.93
C ASN A 430 -25.70 -26.16 20.66
N ALA A 431 -25.63 -26.14 21.99
CA ALA A 431 -25.85 -27.29 22.85
C ALA A 431 -26.74 -26.90 24.03
N SER A 432 -27.69 -27.78 24.35
CA SER A 432 -28.82 -27.51 25.24
C SER A 432 -28.52 -27.66 26.73
N ARG A 433 -27.38 -28.25 27.14
CA ARG A 433 -26.90 -28.29 28.54
C ARG A 433 -25.36 -28.34 28.62
N LEU A 434 -24.77 -27.49 29.47
CA LEU A 434 -23.37 -27.62 29.90
C LEU A 434 -23.21 -28.90 30.74
N PRO A 435 -22.22 -29.77 30.46
CA PRO A 435 -21.81 -30.77 31.42
C PRO A 435 -21.10 -30.08 32.61
N SER A 436 -21.05 -30.75 33.76
CA SER A 436 -20.63 -30.28 35.10
C SER A 436 -19.39 -29.36 35.17
N ALA A 437 -19.10 -28.80 36.35
CA ALA A 437 -17.96 -27.92 36.66
C ALA A 437 -16.55 -28.37 36.16
N GLU A 438 -16.40 -29.60 35.66
CA GLU A 438 -15.25 -30.11 34.91
C GLU A 438 -15.08 -29.49 33.48
N TYR A 439 -16.11 -28.86 32.90
CA TYR A 439 -16.12 -28.34 31.52
C TYR A 439 -15.93 -26.82 31.41
N GLN A 440 -15.20 -26.20 32.35
CA GLN A 440 -14.98 -24.75 32.35
C GLN A 440 -14.22 -24.23 31.09
N TRP A 441 -13.53 -25.13 30.37
CA TRP A 441 -12.73 -24.85 29.18
C TRP A 441 -13.24 -25.66 27.97
N PRO A 442 -14.33 -25.25 27.30
CA PRO A 442 -14.89 -25.95 26.15
C PRO A 442 -13.89 -26.14 25.01
N CYS A 443 -12.92 -25.24 24.87
CA CYS A 443 -11.91 -25.29 23.82
C CYS A 443 -10.57 -24.89 24.39
N TYR A 444 -9.52 -25.66 24.10
CA TYR A 444 -8.19 -25.31 24.54
C TYR A 444 -7.11 -25.95 23.67
N LEU A 445 -5.97 -25.31 23.61
CA LEU A 445 -4.78 -25.78 22.92
C LEU A 445 -3.55 -25.41 23.75
N ASN A 446 -2.67 -26.39 23.93
CA ASN A 446 -1.36 -26.16 24.51
C ASN A 446 -0.28 -26.18 23.43
N LEU A 447 0.41 -25.05 23.25
CA LEU A 447 1.54 -24.91 22.33
C LEU A 447 2.84 -25.13 23.10
N ASP A 448 3.33 -26.38 23.06
CA ASP A 448 4.61 -26.79 23.65
C ASP A 448 5.53 -27.39 22.58
N PHE A 449 6.68 -26.74 22.32
CA PHE A 449 7.69 -27.20 21.37
C PHE A 449 9.01 -27.60 22.04
N GLY A 450 9.02 -27.76 23.37
CA GLY A 450 10.18 -28.21 24.13
C GLY A 450 11.12 -27.10 24.62
N ARG A 451 11.86 -27.40 25.69
CA ARG A 451 12.53 -26.46 26.61
C ARG A 451 13.81 -25.76 26.10
N ARG A 452 14.03 -25.58 24.79
CA ARG A 452 15.37 -25.17 24.31
C ARG A 452 15.53 -23.68 23.98
N LEU A 453 14.49 -22.93 23.60
CA LEU A 453 14.60 -21.49 23.27
C LEU A 453 13.31 -20.71 23.59
N PRO A 454 13.39 -19.42 23.98
CA PRO A 454 12.23 -18.54 24.09
C PRO A 454 11.65 -18.24 22.70
N ILE A 455 10.36 -18.47 22.54
CA ILE A 455 9.59 -18.27 21.31
C ILE A 455 8.58 -17.15 21.54
N THR A 456 8.50 -16.23 20.58
CA THR A 456 7.44 -15.22 20.53
C THR A 456 6.37 -15.68 19.56
N TYR A 457 5.14 -15.81 20.03
CA TYR A 457 3.97 -16.07 19.20
C TYR A 457 3.23 -14.77 18.95
N THR A 458 2.89 -14.50 17.69
CA THR A 458 1.93 -13.45 17.35
C THR A 458 0.64 -14.12 16.89
N ILE A 459 -0.47 -13.76 17.50
CA ILE A 459 -1.80 -14.28 17.16
C ILE A 459 -2.57 -13.18 16.45
N GLN A 460 -2.88 -13.41 15.18
CA GLN A 460 -3.77 -12.56 14.39
C GLN A 460 -5.19 -13.11 14.46
N PHE A 461 -6.16 -12.23 14.64
CA PHE A 461 -7.58 -12.58 14.66
C PHE A 461 -8.18 -12.30 13.27
N LEU A 462 -8.64 -13.36 12.61
CA LEU A 462 -9.18 -13.27 11.25
C LEU A 462 -10.71 -13.14 11.26
N GLU A 463 -11.37 -13.83 12.18
CA GLU A 463 -12.83 -13.84 12.30
C GLU A 463 -13.24 -14.07 13.76
N MET A 464 -14.27 -13.36 14.23
CA MET A 464 -14.93 -13.60 15.50
C MET A 464 -16.43 -13.36 15.36
N THR A 465 -17.22 -14.41 15.54
CA THR A 465 -18.69 -14.36 15.48
C THR A 465 -19.31 -15.02 16.70
N SER A 466 -20.46 -14.51 17.11
CA SER A 466 -21.21 -15.01 18.26
C SER A 466 -22.71 -14.79 18.06
N GLN A 467 -23.54 -15.78 18.44
CA GLN A 467 -24.99 -15.65 18.48
C GLN A 467 -25.52 -14.99 19.78
N VAL A 468 -24.62 -14.44 20.61
CA VAL A 468 -25.00 -13.57 21.74
C VAL A 468 -25.38 -12.21 21.17
N GLY A 469 -26.56 -11.69 21.54
CA GLY A 469 -27.01 -10.36 21.08
C GLY A 469 -26.06 -9.26 21.55
N ASP A 470 -25.85 -8.24 20.72
CA ASP A 470 -24.81 -7.22 20.87
C ASP A 470 -24.87 -6.44 22.21
N ASP A 471 -26.04 -6.35 22.83
CA ASP A 471 -26.29 -5.64 24.09
C ASP A 471 -26.15 -6.51 25.36
N LEU A 472 -25.93 -7.83 25.22
CA LEU A 472 -25.80 -8.72 26.37
C LEU A 472 -24.31 -8.91 26.75
N PRO A 473 -23.96 -8.89 28.06
CA PRO A 473 -22.62 -9.21 28.49
C PRO A 473 -22.28 -10.65 28.10
N THR A 474 -21.18 -10.82 27.38
CA THR A 474 -20.73 -12.15 26.97
C THR A 474 -20.13 -12.89 28.14
N SER A 475 -20.63 -14.10 28.39
CA SER A 475 -20.06 -15.01 29.39
C SER A 475 -18.85 -15.76 28.87
N LEU A 476 -18.60 -15.77 27.55
CA LEU A 476 -17.49 -16.45 26.88
C LEU A 476 -16.30 -15.53 26.64
N TYR A 477 -15.12 -15.97 27.07
CA TYR A 477 -13.87 -15.25 26.91
C TYR A 477 -12.77 -16.15 26.34
N LEU A 478 -11.94 -15.57 25.49
CA LEU A 478 -10.65 -16.13 25.09
C LEU A 478 -9.59 -15.77 26.11
N TYR A 479 -8.91 -16.79 26.62
CA TYR A 479 -7.79 -16.68 27.52
C TYR A 479 -6.50 -17.09 26.82
N ILE A 480 -5.47 -16.27 27.00
CA ILE A 480 -4.11 -16.56 26.55
C ILE A 480 -3.19 -16.40 27.76
N CYS A 481 -2.50 -17.47 28.14
CA CYS A 481 -1.62 -17.45 29.32
C CYS A 481 -0.37 -18.31 29.14
N GLU A 482 0.66 -18.03 29.93
CA GLU A 482 1.87 -18.86 29.96
C GLU A 482 1.70 -19.98 30.99
N TYR A 483 1.84 -21.23 30.54
CA TYR A 483 1.66 -22.41 31.38
C TYR A 483 3.01 -22.84 31.97
N LYS A 484 3.29 -22.45 33.22
CA LYS A 484 4.52 -22.82 33.95
C LYS A 484 4.33 -23.89 35.03
N LYS A 485 3.11 -24.08 35.57
CA LYS A 485 2.80 -25.08 36.60
C LYS A 485 1.40 -25.68 36.38
N LEU A 486 1.24 -26.98 36.66
CA LEU A 486 -0.02 -27.72 36.44
C LEU A 486 -1.26 -27.10 37.14
N ASN A 487 -1.05 -26.39 38.25
CA ASN A 487 -2.12 -25.90 39.12
C ASN A 487 -2.61 -24.46 38.84
N ASP A 488 -2.12 -23.78 37.80
CA ASP A 488 -2.38 -22.34 37.62
C ASP A 488 -3.58 -22.00 36.70
N LEU A 489 -4.23 -22.96 36.04
CA LEU A 489 -5.50 -22.82 35.26
C LEU A 489 -5.78 -21.43 34.61
N CYS A 490 -4.76 -20.78 34.02
CA CYS A 490 -4.81 -19.38 33.57
C CYS A 490 -5.46 -18.39 34.57
N LYS A 491 -5.15 -18.47 35.87
CA LYS A 491 -5.67 -17.56 36.91
C LYS A 491 -5.27 -16.10 36.63
N PHE A 492 -4.07 -15.89 36.10
CA PHE A 492 -3.56 -14.59 35.67
C PHE A 492 -3.26 -14.64 34.17
N PRO A 493 -4.28 -14.50 33.31
CA PRO A 493 -4.07 -14.52 31.88
C PRO A 493 -3.32 -13.28 31.42
N ARG A 494 -2.50 -13.44 30.37
CA ARG A 494 -1.88 -12.31 29.68
C ARG A 494 -2.93 -11.52 28.89
N TYR A 495 -3.86 -12.23 28.28
CA TYR A 495 -5.01 -11.63 27.60
C TYR A 495 -6.29 -12.37 27.98
N LYS A 496 -7.34 -11.60 28.28
CA LYS A 496 -8.71 -12.05 28.48
C LYS A 496 -9.61 -11.23 27.56
N ILE A 497 -10.11 -11.84 26.49
CA ILE A 497 -10.77 -11.14 25.39
C ILE A 497 -12.23 -11.64 25.31
N PRO A 498 -13.24 -10.76 25.33
CA PRO A 498 -14.63 -11.19 25.18
C PRO A 498 -14.88 -11.69 23.75
N VAL A 499 -15.60 -12.81 23.62
CA VAL A 499 -16.01 -13.32 22.31
C VAL A 499 -17.35 -12.73 21.94
N ARG A 500 -17.38 -11.73 21.03
CA ARG A 500 -18.61 -11.08 20.56
C ARG A 500 -18.65 -10.97 19.05
N ASN A 501 -19.84 -10.76 18.50
CA ASN A 501 -20.02 -10.63 17.07
C ASN A 501 -19.40 -9.32 16.54
N GLY A 502 -18.67 -9.40 15.42
CA GLY A 502 -18.16 -8.22 14.72
C GLY A 502 -17.00 -7.49 15.40
N LEU A 503 -16.39 -8.07 16.44
CA LEU A 503 -15.25 -7.44 17.10
C LEU A 503 -13.98 -7.52 16.26
N VAL A 504 -13.31 -6.37 16.16
CA VAL A 504 -12.04 -6.19 15.49
C VAL A 504 -10.94 -5.99 16.51
N LEU A 505 -9.99 -6.92 16.54
CA LEU A 505 -8.91 -6.98 17.54
C LEU A 505 -7.55 -6.67 16.90
N PRO A 506 -6.62 -6.08 17.67
CA PRO A 506 -5.23 -6.04 17.26
C PRO A 506 -4.58 -7.41 17.35
N SER A 507 -3.51 -7.61 16.59
CA SER A 507 -2.64 -8.77 16.80
C SER A 507 -2.04 -8.74 18.20
N VAL A 508 -1.99 -9.89 18.87
CA VAL A 508 -1.42 -10.00 20.22
C VAL A 508 -0.13 -10.81 20.22
N ASP A 509 0.83 -10.37 21.02
CA ASP A 509 2.12 -11.02 21.15
C ASP A 509 2.23 -11.74 22.50
N ALA A 510 2.58 -13.02 22.45
CA ALA A 510 2.81 -13.84 23.63
C ALA A 510 4.17 -14.53 23.54
N ARG A 511 5.14 -14.03 24.31
CA ARG A 511 6.43 -14.68 24.50
C ARG A 511 6.35 -15.75 25.57
N ASN A 512 6.87 -16.94 25.29
CA ASN A 512 7.12 -17.96 26.30
C ASN A 512 8.58 -17.87 26.80
N SER A 513 8.78 -18.11 28.08
CA SER A 513 10.07 -18.05 28.78
C SER A 513 10.53 -19.43 29.22
N GLY A 514 10.33 -20.43 28.34
CA GLY A 514 10.66 -21.84 28.58
C GLY A 514 9.48 -22.72 29.02
N GLY A 515 8.28 -22.15 29.16
CA GLY A 515 7.01 -22.87 29.35
C GLY A 515 6.18 -23.00 28.06
N SER A 516 4.98 -23.55 28.18
CA SER A 516 4.06 -23.74 27.06
C SER A 516 3.08 -22.56 26.95
N LEU A 517 2.67 -22.17 25.73
CA LEU A 517 1.65 -21.14 25.55
C LEU A 517 0.27 -21.80 25.52
N TRP A 518 -0.61 -21.38 26.41
CA TRP A 518 -1.95 -21.93 26.52
C TRP A 518 -2.98 -20.96 25.95
N ILE A 519 -3.83 -21.44 25.04
CA ILE A 519 -4.91 -20.68 24.39
C ILE A 519 -6.19 -21.46 24.62
N GLY A 520 -7.25 -20.81 25.12
CA GLY A 520 -8.53 -21.49 25.25
C GLY A 520 -9.70 -20.57 25.55
N LEU A 521 -10.89 -21.10 25.34
CA LEU A 521 -12.15 -20.43 25.57
C LEU A 521 -12.74 -20.89 26.90
N LYS A 522 -13.23 -19.96 27.72
CA LYS A 522 -13.87 -20.24 29.01
C LYS A 522 -15.09 -19.39 29.26
N TYR A 523 -16.07 -20.01 29.90
CA TYR A 523 -17.23 -19.32 30.45
C TYR A 523 -16.94 -18.86 31.88
N ASP A 524 -17.03 -17.55 32.11
CA ASP A 524 -16.79 -16.96 33.43
C ASP A 524 -18.03 -17.04 34.33
N ASP A 525 -19.22 -16.98 33.74
CA ASP A 525 -20.47 -17.13 34.47
C ASP A 525 -20.81 -18.62 34.63
N GLN A 526 -20.84 -19.07 35.89
CA GLN A 526 -21.17 -20.44 36.28
C GLN A 526 -22.66 -20.78 36.12
N ASN A 527 -23.52 -19.77 35.91
CA ASN A 527 -24.97 -19.94 35.76
C ASN A 527 -25.42 -20.07 34.29
N VAL A 528 -24.50 -20.01 33.33
CA VAL A 528 -24.80 -20.27 31.93
C VAL A 528 -25.27 -21.70 31.81
N THR A 529 -26.43 -21.94 31.21
CA THR A 529 -27.00 -23.30 31.05
C THR A 529 -27.09 -23.75 29.60
N THR A 530 -26.94 -22.81 28.65
CA THR A 530 -27.03 -23.06 27.20
C THR A 530 -25.84 -22.46 26.47
N HIS A 531 -25.29 -23.19 25.50
CA HIS A 531 -24.28 -22.66 24.59
C HIS A 531 -24.95 -21.88 23.47
N ARG A 532 -24.40 -20.72 23.13
CA ARG A 532 -24.71 -20.02 21.87
C ARG A 532 -23.56 -20.20 20.90
N ALA A 533 -23.90 -20.48 19.65
CA ALA A 533 -22.91 -20.78 18.64
C ALA A 533 -21.93 -19.60 18.51
N SER A 534 -20.65 -19.91 18.59
CA SER A 534 -19.57 -18.93 18.54
C SER A 534 -18.42 -19.51 17.75
N ARG A 535 -17.82 -18.70 16.89
CA ARG A 535 -16.72 -19.11 16.02
C ARG A 535 -15.60 -18.08 16.10
N LEU A 536 -14.39 -18.57 16.32
CA LEU A 536 -13.17 -17.77 16.35
C LEU A 536 -12.14 -18.39 15.41
N ILE A 537 -11.60 -17.59 14.50
CA ILE A 537 -10.50 -18.02 13.61
C ILE A 537 -9.28 -17.16 13.87
N MET A 538 -8.16 -17.84 14.13
CA MET A 538 -6.89 -17.22 14.48
C MET A 538 -5.77 -17.75 13.59
N LYS A 539 -4.87 -16.88 13.16
CA LYS A 539 -3.62 -17.25 12.51
C LYS A 539 -2.47 -16.99 13.47
N VAL A 540 -1.82 -18.07 13.90
CA VAL A 540 -0.70 -18.02 14.83
C VAL A 540 0.60 -18.04 14.04
N HIS A 541 1.45 -17.05 14.28
CA HIS A 541 2.81 -16.95 13.78
C HIS A 541 3.79 -17.19 14.93
N SER A 542 5.00 -17.63 14.59
CA SER A 542 6.08 -17.79 15.56
C SER A 542 7.36 -17.13 15.05
N SER A 543 8.16 -16.65 15.99
CA SER A 543 9.55 -16.26 15.76
C SER A 543 10.41 -16.69 16.95
N ILE A 544 11.68 -16.96 16.65
CA ILE A 544 12.72 -17.02 17.70
C ILE A 544 13.04 -15.57 18.10
N ASP A 545 13.39 -15.38 19.38
CA ASP A 545 13.74 -14.09 19.98
C ASP A 545 12.57 -13.09 20.06
N ASN A 546 12.88 -11.81 20.33
CA ASN A 546 11.89 -10.73 20.50
C ASN A 546 11.40 -10.15 19.15
N LEU A 547 11.53 -10.89 18.05
CA LEU A 547 11.06 -10.45 16.75
C LEU A 547 9.53 -10.60 16.72
N VAL A 548 8.88 -9.45 16.66
CA VAL A 548 7.42 -9.35 16.59
C VAL A 548 6.99 -9.25 15.14
N PHE A 549 5.78 -9.71 14.88
CA PHE A 549 5.13 -9.57 13.60
C PHE A 549 4.80 -8.11 13.25
N TYR A 550 5.03 -7.73 11.99
CA TYR A 550 4.73 -6.38 11.48
C TYR A 550 3.68 -6.45 10.39
N GLY A 551 2.69 -5.55 10.46
CA GLY A 551 1.75 -5.26 9.36
C GLY A 551 2.33 -4.31 8.31
N LEU A 552 3.29 -3.49 8.73
CA LEU A 552 4.06 -2.63 7.85
C LEU A 552 5.38 -2.34 8.54
N ASN A 553 6.49 -2.62 7.88
CA ASN A 553 7.82 -2.21 8.34
C ASN A 553 8.52 -1.45 7.23
N VAL A 554 8.70 -0.15 7.44
CA VAL A 554 9.45 0.73 6.55
C VAL A 554 10.76 1.10 7.24
N SER A 555 11.88 0.84 6.58
CA SER A 555 13.21 1.09 7.12
C SER A 555 14.14 1.75 6.12
N ASN A 556 15.04 2.63 6.59
CA ASN A 556 16.07 3.30 5.78
C ASN A 556 15.55 3.89 4.45
N SER A 557 14.31 4.36 4.44
CA SER A 557 13.59 4.70 3.21
C SER A 557 13.24 6.18 3.18
N ARG A 558 13.05 6.70 1.96
CA ARG A 558 12.69 8.09 1.72
C ARG A 558 11.34 8.15 1.02
N ILE A 559 10.38 8.82 1.63
CA ILE A 559 9.03 9.01 1.12
C ILE A 559 8.75 10.50 1.00
N CYS A 560 9.02 11.06 -0.18
CA CYS A 560 9.10 12.51 -0.34
C CYS A 560 8.35 13.07 -1.53
N ASN A 561 7.83 14.30 -1.39
CA ASN A 561 7.23 15.06 -2.49
C ASN A 561 6.10 14.31 -3.22
N ASN A 562 5.42 13.38 -2.54
CA ASN A 562 4.25 12.74 -3.10
C ASN A 562 3.06 13.71 -2.99
N GLY A 563 2.19 13.67 -3.99
CA GLY A 563 0.99 14.49 -4.00
C GLY A 563 0.03 14.09 -2.87
N GLY A 564 -0.05 12.82 -2.52
CA GLY A 564 -0.86 12.31 -1.42
C GLY A 564 -0.15 12.39 -0.07
N SER A 565 -0.62 11.59 0.88
CA SER A 565 0.09 11.35 2.14
C SER A 565 1.39 10.59 1.86
N GLY A 566 2.40 10.80 2.68
CA GLY A 566 3.64 10.02 2.53
C GLY A 566 3.35 8.54 2.75
N ILE A 567 2.89 8.20 3.95
CA ILE A 567 2.48 6.85 4.32
C ILE A 567 1.05 6.92 4.82
N TYR A 568 0.14 6.19 4.17
CA TYR A 568 -1.27 6.09 4.54
C TYR A 568 -1.64 4.64 4.88
N VAL A 569 -2.12 4.41 6.10
CA VAL A 569 -2.63 3.10 6.53
C VAL A 569 -4.06 3.25 7.00
N ARG A 570 -4.97 2.44 6.48
CA ARG A 570 -6.38 2.43 6.89
C ARG A 570 -6.72 1.16 7.65
N GLY A 571 -7.29 1.29 8.85
CA GLY A 571 -7.72 0.14 9.66
C GLY A 571 -6.53 -0.69 10.18
N ALA A 572 -5.50 -0.02 10.69
CA ALA A 572 -4.29 -0.68 11.17
C ALA A 572 -4.61 -1.61 12.36
N ARG A 573 -4.11 -2.86 12.29
CA ARG A 573 -4.37 -3.91 13.30
C ARG A 573 -3.10 -4.54 13.82
N ASP A 574 -2.20 -4.86 12.90
CA ASP A 574 -0.85 -5.29 13.23
C ASP A 574 0.08 -4.08 13.41
N ARG A 575 1.28 -4.32 13.95
CA ARG A 575 2.25 -3.25 14.19
C ARG A 575 2.72 -2.61 12.90
N THR A 576 2.57 -1.28 12.82
CA THR A 576 3.20 -0.42 11.83
C THR A 576 4.47 0.17 12.43
N ALA A 577 5.63 -0.08 11.81
CA ALA A 577 6.93 0.36 12.28
C ALA A 577 7.67 1.17 11.20
N LEU A 578 8.14 2.35 11.58
CA LEU A 578 8.97 3.23 10.77
C LEU A 578 10.31 3.40 11.48
N ASN A 579 11.41 2.95 10.86
CA ASN A 579 12.74 3.00 11.46
C ASN A 579 13.72 3.70 10.51
N ASN A 580 14.31 4.82 10.91
CA ASN A 580 15.21 5.60 10.04
C ASN A 580 14.55 5.98 8.71
N VAL A 581 13.34 6.54 8.76
CA VAL A 581 12.57 6.91 7.58
C VAL A 581 12.53 8.43 7.45
N THR A 582 12.70 8.94 6.23
CA THR A 582 12.47 10.35 5.92
C THR A 582 11.13 10.51 5.22
N VAL A 583 10.20 11.25 5.82
CA VAL A 583 8.89 11.58 5.26
C VAL A 583 8.77 13.08 5.12
N SER A 584 8.86 13.61 3.90
CA SER A 584 8.89 15.07 3.71
C SER A 584 8.26 15.60 2.43
N GLY A 585 7.72 16.83 2.48
CA GLY A 585 7.20 17.49 1.28
C GLY A 585 5.92 16.87 0.70
N ASN A 586 5.26 15.96 1.42
CA ASN A 586 4.04 15.31 0.95
C ASN A 586 2.84 16.25 1.08
N GLN A 587 1.96 16.27 0.06
CA GLN A 587 0.99 17.35 -0.18
C GLN A 587 -0.47 16.95 0.12
N HIS A 588 -0.70 16.30 1.27
CA HIS A 588 -2.03 15.87 1.72
C HIS A 588 -2.20 15.99 3.25
N THR A 589 -3.16 15.27 3.85
CA THR A 589 -3.57 15.36 5.26
C THR A 589 -2.42 15.21 6.27
N ALA A 590 -1.47 14.31 6.01
CA ALA A 590 -0.27 14.20 6.83
C ALA A 590 0.88 13.51 6.09
N GLY A 591 2.10 13.69 6.60
CA GLY A 591 3.25 12.89 6.21
C GLY A 591 3.04 11.41 6.51
N VAL A 592 2.74 11.08 7.77
CA VAL A 592 2.32 9.75 8.20
C VAL A 592 0.88 9.82 8.68
N HIS A 593 -0.03 9.16 7.97
CA HIS A 593 -1.46 9.19 8.24
C HIS A 593 -1.97 7.77 8.51
N ILE A 594 -2.42 7.52 9.75
CA ILE A 594 -3.06 6.28 10.12
C ILE A 594 -4.53 6.56 10.43
N PHE A 595 -5.44 5.98 9.66
CA PHE A 595 -6.87 6.24 9.75
C PHE A 595 -7.66 5.00 10.18
N GLY A 596 -8.14 5.02 11.42
CA GLY A 596 -8.90 3.93 12.04
C GLY A 596 -8.04 2.72 12.39
N GLY A 597 -8.53 1.90 13.33
CA GLY A 597 -7.87 0.67 13.77
C GLY A 597 -7.56 0.61 15.26
N VAL A 598 -6.89 -0.49 15.66
CA VAL A 598 -6.58 -0.86 17.05
C VAL A 598 -5.12 -1.29 17.27
N GLY A 599 -4.27 -1.16 16.25
CA GLY A 599 -2.90 -1.67 16.21
C GLY A 599 -1.84 -0.77 16.85
N ASP A 600 -0.57 -1.18 16.70
CA ASP A 600 0.58 -0.43 17.20
C ASP A 600 1.19 0.46 16.12
N LEU A 601 1.66 1.66 16.50
CA LEU A 601 2.46 2.53 15.64
C LEU A 601 3.79 2.89 16.32
N TRP A 602 4.90 2.47 15.73
CA TRP A 602 6.25 2.75 16.22
C TRP A 602 7.01 3.61 15.21
N ILE A 603 7.51 4.76 15.63
CA ILE A 603 8.29 5.68 14.78
C ILE A 603 9.62 5.98 15.46
N ASN A 604 10.69 5.37 14.95
CA ASN A 604 12.02 5.43 15.53
C ASN A 604 13.01 6.13 14.61
N ASN A 605 13.85 7.01 15.17
CA ASN A 605 15.00 7.63 14.50
C ASN A 605 14.67 8.24 13.13
N SER A 606 13.46 8.78 12.97
CA SER A 606 12.92 9.20 11.67
C SER A 606 12.88 10.73 11.54
N PHE A 607 12.77 11.23 10.31
CA PHE A 607 12.65 12.66 10.00
C PHE A 607 11.31 12.91 9.29
N ILE A 608 10.40 13.61 9.96
CA ILE A 608 9.06 13.91 9.43
C ILE A 608 8.91 15.43 9.34
N MET A 609 9.15 15.97 8.16
CA MET A 609 9.32 17.42 8.01
C MET A 609 8.77 17.98 6.74
N ASP A 610 8.45 19.27 6.75
CA ASP A 610 8.05 20.01 5.54
C ASP A 610 6.81 19.39 4.83
N ASN A 611 5.98 18.63 5.55
CA ASN A 611 4.72 18.11 5.01
C ASN A 611 3.63 19.19 5.06
N TRP A 612 2.74 19.17 4.06
CA TRP A 612 1.66 20.15 3.94
C TRP A 612 0.62 20.02 5.04
N GLY A 613 0.25 18.79 5.38
CA GLY A 613 -0.65 18.51 6.48
C GLY A 613 0.07 18.42 7.83
N ASP A 614 -0.42 17.55 8.69
CA ASP A 614 0.27 17.22 9.92
C ASP A 614 1.57 16.45 9.61
N GLY A 615 2.54 16.47 10.53
CA GLY A 615 3.68 15.55 10.42
C GLY A 615 3.20 14.10 10.53
N VAL A 616 2.57 13.80 11.67
CA VAL A 616 1.92 12.52 11.94
C VAL A 616 0.48 12.78 12.37
N ASN A 617 -0.47 12.08 11.76
CA ASN A 617 -1.88 12.11 12.12
C ASN A 617 -2.38 10.67 12.32
N VAL A 618 -2.82 10.37 13.53
CA VAL A 618 -3.30 9.03 13.92
C VAL A 618 -4.70 9.14 14.47
N SER A 619 -5.62 8.36 13.89
CA SER A 619 -6.97 8.14 14.43
C SER A 619 -7.11 6.69 14.84
N PHE A 620 -7.12 6.40 16.14
CA PHE A 620 -7.19 5.04 16.70
C PHE A 620 -8.30 4.91 17.74
N SER A 621 -8.92 3.73 17.77
CA SER A 621 -9.76 3.30 18.90
C SER A 621 -8.89 2.78 20.06
N GLY A 622 -7.67 2.36 19.79
CA GLY A 622 -6.61 2.14 20.79
C GLY A 622 -5.39 1.43 20.21
N GLY A 623 -4.47 1.00 21.07
CA GLY A 623 -3.16 0.48 20.69
C GLY A 623 -2.01 1.18 21.41
N SER A 624 -0.77 0.87 21.02
CA SER A 624 0.43 1.55 21.53
C SER A 624 1.07 2.40 20.43
N LEU A 625 1.20 3.69 20.73
CA LEU A 625 1.87 4.68 19.91
C LEU A 625 3.21 5.04 20.55
N VAL A 626 4.32 4.74 19.87
CA VAL A 626 5.66 5.02 20.36
C VAL A 626 6.42 5.85 19.35
N VAL A 627 6.90 7.02 19.77
CA VAL A 627 7.76 7.89 18.97
C VAL A 627 9.08 8.06 19.72
N ASN A 628 10.18 7.64 19.12
CA ASN A 628 11.49 7.64 19.77
C ASN A 628 12.59 8.18 18.84
N GLY A 629 13.36 9.17 19.30
CA GLY A 629 14.49 9.70 18.53
C GLY A 629 14.09 10.31 17.18
N THR A 630 12.82 10.66 16.99
CA THR A 630 12.26 11.13 15.72
C THR A 630 12.14 12.65 15.73
N GLN A 631 12.62 13.31 14.68
CA GLN A 631 12.46 14.74 14.47
C GLN A 631 11.21 15.03 13.67
N ILE A 632 10.28 15.78 14.26
CA ILE A 632 9.06 16.25 13.61
C ILE A 632 9.09 17.77 13.58
N SER A 633 9.27 18.39 12.41
CA SER A 633 9.51 19.83 12.33
C SER A 633 9.08 20.43 10.99
N ARG A 634 8.71 21.73 10.99
CA ARG A 634 8.34 22.47 9.77
C ARG A 634 7.18 21.85 8.96
N ASN A 635 6.35 21.02 9.58
CA ASN A 635 5.07 20.63 8.99
C ASN A 635 4.13 21.84 9.07
N ARG A 636 3.29 22.02 8.07
CA ARG A 636 2.48 23.23 7.94
C ARG A 636 1.30 23.26 8.90
N MET A 637 0.74 22.09 9.25
CA MET A 637 -0.25 21.97 10.32
C MET A 637 0.43 21.54 11.63
N ARG A 638 -0.12 20.55 12.36
CA ARG A 638 0.43 20.11 13.63
C ARG A 638 1.66 19.23 13.39
N GLY A 639 2.62 19.24 14.30
CA GLY A 639 3.70 18.26 14.26
C GLY A 639 3.15 16.85 14.40
N PHE A 640 2.36 16.62 15.44
CA PHE A 640 1.74 15.35 15.76
C PHE A 640 0.27 15.59 16.14
N ALA A 641 -0.64 14.80 15.57
CA ALA A 641 -2.06 14.79 15.89
C ALA A 641 -2.48 13.36 16.26
N PHE A 642 -3.18 13.22 17.38
CA PHE A 642 -3.77 11.97 17.82
C PHE A 642 -5.26 12.19 18.06
N HIS A 643 -6.07 11.30 17.53
CA HIS A 643 -7.52 11.32 17.61
C HIS A 643 -8.00 9.98 18.17
N HIS A 644 -8.78 10.03 19.25
CA HIS A 644 -9.47 8.85 19.77
C HIS A 644 -10.81 8.70 19.06
N ASP A 645 -11.08 7.52 18.48
CA ASP A 645 -12.31 7.23 17.74
C ASP A 645 -13.04 6.05 18.39
N GLU A 646 -14.21 6.31 18.99
CA GLU A 646 -15.04 5.30 19.66
C GLU A 646 -15.93 4.55 18.67
N VAL A 647 -15.31 3.79 17.75
CA VAL A 647 -16.05 2.90 16.86
C VAL A 647 -16.32 1.58 17.58
N LYS A 648 -17.59 1.22 17.75
CA LYS A 648 -18.04 0.01 18.49
C LYS A 648 -17.40 -1.31 18.04
N GLU A 649 -17.01 -1.40 16.77
CA GLU A 649 -16.42 -2.59 16.16
C GLU A 649 -14.98 -2.84 16.65
N TYR A 650 -14.24 -1.78 16.96
CA TYR A 650 -12.83 -1.86 17.34
C TYR A 650 -12.68 -2.10 18.85
N PHE A 651 -12.04 -3.20 19.24
CA PHE A 651 -11.79 -3.53 20.65
C PHE A 651 -10.31 -3.32 21.03
N PRO A 652 -9.96 -2.19 21.68
CA PRO A 652 -8.58 -1.92 22.08
C PRO A 652 -8.19 -2.77 23.29
N LEU A 653 -7.03 -3.44 23.21
CA LEU A 653 -6.47 -4.21 24.34
C LEU A 653 -5.51 -3.41 25.22
N LYS A 654 -5.05 -2.27 24.72
CA LYS A 654 -4.15 -1.34 25.41
C LYS A 654 -4.36 0.05 24.85
N PHE A 655 -3.99 1.06 25.62
CA PHE A 655 -4.00 2.44 25.19
C PHE A 655 -2.76 3.11 25.78
N GLU A 656 -1.75 3.34 24.93
CA GLU A 656 -0.47 3.87 25.36
C GLU A 656 0.06 4.86 24.31
N VAL A 657 0.50 6.04 24.77
CA VAL A 657 1.17 7.02 23.93
C VAL A 657 2.48 7.42 24.60
N VAL A 658 3.61 7.15 23.95
CA VAL A 658 4.95 7.36 24.51
C VAL A 658 5.81 8.16 23.55
N PHE A 659 6.24 9.35 23.99
CA PHE A 659 7.25 10.16 23.31
C PHE A 659 8.58 10.07 24.07
N LYS A 660 9.62 9.57 23.40
CA LYS A 660 11.00 9.48 23.92
C LYS A 660 11.89 10.46 23.17
N GLY A 661 12.28 11.56 23.83
CA GLY A 661 13.15 12.58 23.25
C GLY A 661 13.06 13.91 23.99
N ARG A 662 13.76 14.93 23.48
CA ARG A 662 13.65 16.32 23.95
C ARG A 662 12.70 17.09 23.03
N PRO A 663 11.46 17.41 23.44
CA PRO A 663 10.60 18.27 22.65
C PRO A 663 11.22 19.68 22.59
N ALA A 664 11.67 20.11 21.41
CA ALA A 664 12.08 21.49 21.17
C ALA A 664 10.83 22.29 20.75
N LEU A 665 10.33 23.12 21.67
CA LEU A 665 9.08 23.85 21.50
C LEU A 665 9.34 25.20 20.82
N ASN A 666 8.68 25.44 19.68
CA ASN A 666 8.38 26.80 19.23
C ASN A 666 6.97 27.15 19.74
N ASN A 667 6.92 27.81 20.90
CA ASN A 667 5.85 28.66 21.45
C ASN A 667 4.36 28.26 21.52
N ASP A 668 3.85 27.12 21.04
CA ASP A 668 2.42 26.81 21.21
C ASP A 668 2.15 25.33 21.52
N LEU A 669 2.17 24.96 22.80
CA LEU A 669 1.64 23.68 23.28
C LEU A 669 0.16 23.89 23.64
N TYR A 670 -0.71 23.94 22.62
CA TYR A 670 -2.15 23.83 22.83
C TYR A 670 -2.50 22.35 23.04
N GLY A 671 -2.27 21.86 24.25
CA GLY A 671 -2.87 20.60 24.71
C GLY A 671 -4.35 20.81 24.99
N TYR A 672 -5.17 20.90 23.95
CA TYR A 672 -6.62 20.77 24.12
C TYR A 672 -6.96 19.29 24.11
N LEU A 673 -7.05 18.68 25.28
CA LEU A 673 -7.98 17.58 25.49
C LEU A 673 -9.37 18.20 25.37
N ARG A 674 -9.94 18.19 24.16
CA ARG A 674 -11.39 18.35 24.02
C ARG A 674 -11.98 16.99 24.36
N GLU A 675 -12.59 16.91 25.54
CA GLU A 675 -13.55 15.84 25.87
C GLU A 675 -14.70 15.83 24.87
#